data_AF-A0A8S2PXE0-F1
#
_entry.id   AF-A0A8S2PXE0-F1
#
_cell.length_a   1.000
_cell.length_b   1.000
_cell.length_c   1.000
_cell.angle_alpha   90.00
_cell.angle_beta   90.00
_cell.angle_gamma   90.00
#
_symmetry.space_group_name_H-M   'P 1'
#
loop_
_entity.id
_entity.type
_entity.pdbx_description
1 polymer ?
#
loop_
_entity_poly.entity_id
_entity_poly.type
_entity_poly.pdbx_seq_one_letter_code
_entity_poly.pdbx_strand_id
1 'polypeptide(L)'
;MYNQSANGYSGGGGGGGPGYTENPQHNEQGEHLDEDDFGRTEEEFYEDMQRELADDAPWKRIQQNTFTRWANEHLKLVNRHIDDLQSELSDGLNLIALIEVLSQKKVPRHNKRPNFRSQKLENVSVVLDFLENTERIRLVNIDASHIVDGKLKLILGLIWTLILHYSISLPMWEFDKADTPGLAKDTTPKQKLMHWIQEKLPPELPITNFTSDWNDGRAIGALVDACAPGLYPDWSDRDPQNALENTKEAMDLAEHWLGIPQLIQPHEMLNPKVDEQSMMTYLSQYPKANLKPGAPIRPKTNSARVRCYGKGIEPNGNHVDTPAKFHVETFAAGKGNVDVIVINPKGQREKCDVDICNDKNQTYDCTYYPTMEGQYKVIVKFAGQEVPKSPFSPYIDGKAGDASRCKAHGPGLEANTVIVDKPTWFEIDATDAGNGLAEVVLVDSHGRQDVVPVAVKQTSPGKFRCEYVPRESGLHSVNIFFAGRPITNSPYGVNVASSSISSYDDIRDRFTPSEEDNYSSIELERSKSTTSVDTISHVRFQNASDAKKCRAYGRGIQPKGIRTGDVAEFRVFTKDAGEGVMKALVAGPEGLEIPCRITKDNSTTYTCGYVPTRIGPHTVNITYGGAHIPKSPFPVDVTPFKDSRIRAFGPGLEGGVIGFPADFVVETNGETGSLGFSIEGPSQARIECNDNGDGSANVRYWPTIHGEYAVHILCNDEDIPHSPFMAWIEEPGNFDSDKVKAYGLGLEPSGQIIDKPTEFTIDTHNAGEGQLRVQAIDQDYQPVDVHVKNNGNGTYTCRYTPRNANRHCILIDYAGVAIPHSPFRVWPTEPSNPSKVRVYGPGVERGVKMNAPTHFTVDCKEAGPVISSSFSSTNLNHRFRSLDSLDVDKCDNDIIPYKIDIQALDDEQQHCSFAAQHDDKNNALHVTYRPKARVTLVNVAVIW
;
A
#
# COMPACT_ATOMS: atom_id res chain seq x y z
N MET A 1 -1.84 13.24 69.15
CA MET A 1 -1.48 13.76 70.48
C MET A 1 -0.41 14.83 70.28
N TYR A 2 -0.78 16.07 70.62
CA TYR A 2 0.01 17.26 71.00
C TYR A 2 1.49 17.46 70.57
N ASN A 3 1.68 18.64 69.96
CA ASN A 3 2.71 19.68 70.21
C ASN A 3 4.17 19.45 69.75
N GLN A 4 4.97 20.47 69.38
CA GLN A 4 4.85 21.89 68.97
C GLN A 4 6.30 22.43 68.89
N SER A 5 6.58 23.39 67.99
CA SER A 5 7.53 24.53 68.18
C SER A 5 9.05 24.27 68.19
N ALA A 6 9.98 25.14 67.79
CA ALA A 6 10.00 26.43 67.07
C ALA A 6 11.49 26.89 66.89
N ASN A 7 11.74 27.68 65.82
CA ASN A 7 12.63 28.85 65.68
C ASN A 7 14.14 28.84 66.07
N GLY A 8 15.00 29.24 65.11
CA GLY A 8 15.43 30.65 64.99
C GLY A 8 16.95 31.00 64.95
N TYR A 9 17.32 31.83 63.95
CA TYR A 9 18.39 32.89 63.91
C TYR A 9 19.90 32.48 63.92
N SER A 10 20.90 33.19 63.36
CA SER A 10 21.10 34.22 62.31
C SER A 10 22.58 34.72 62.35
N GLY A 11 23.22 35.00 61.19
CA GLY A 11 24.31 36.00 60.94
C GLY A 11 25.72 35.74 61.53
N GLY A 12 26.87 36.17 60.97
CA GLY A 12 27.24 36.96 59.79
C GLY A 12 28.64 37.63 59.98
N GLY A 13 29.50 37.60 58.94
CA GLY A 13 30.67 38.50 58.66
C GLY A 13 31.92 38.44 59.58
N GLY A 14 33.17 38.67 59.16
CA GLY A 14 33.80 39.03 57.88
C GLY A 14 35.22 39.63 58.09
N GLY A 15 36.19 39.30 57.20
CA GLY A 15 37.44 40.05 56.84
C GLY A 15 38.65 40.02 57.80
N GLY A 16 39.93 39.92 57.40
CA GLY A 16 40.66 39.87 56.12
C GLY A 16 42.19 40.08 56.34
N GLY A 17 43.06 39.70 55.37
CA GLY A 17 44.48 40.16 55.26
C GLY A 17 45.56 39.09 54.93
N PRO A 18 46.69 39.42 54.22
CA PRO A 18 47.00 38.80 52.90
C PRO A 18 48.47 38.33 52.59
N GLY A 19 48.65 37.62 51.45
CA GLY A 19 49.84 37.51 50.54
C GLY A 19 50.88 36.38 50.80
N TYR A 20 51.47 35.59 49.88
CA TYR A 20 51.62 35.53 48.40
C TYR A 20 52.06 34.10 47.95
N THR A 21 51.48 33.53 46.87
CA THR A 21 52.16 32.94 45.68
C THR A 21 51.14 32.32 44.68
N GLU A 22 51.37 32.57 43.38
CA GLU A 22 50.56 32.45 42.14
C GLU A 22 50.09 31.00 41.78
N ASN A 23 48.89 30.65 41.25
CA ASN A 23 47.96 31.11 40.17
C ASN A 23 48.40 30.69 38.73
N PRO A 24 47.53 30.37 37.72
CA PRO A 24 46.08 30.67 37.51
C PRO A 24 45.14 29.47 37.15
N GLN A 25 43.86 29.39 37.59
CA GLN A 25 42.58 29.98 37.06
C GLN A 25 42.23 29.57 35.61
N HIS A 26 40.98 29.34 35.14
CA HIS A 26 39.55 29.33 35.57
C HIS A 26 38.80 28.65 34.37
N ASN A 27 37.57 28.14 34.41
CA ASN A 27 36.33 28.80 34.82
C ASN A 27 35.15 27.79 34.95
N GLU A 28 34.19 28.19 35.76
CA GLU A 28 32.97 27.49 36.20
C GLU A 28 31.84 27.50 35.15
N GLN A 29 30.92 26.52 35.25
CA GLN A 29 29.48 26.71 35.50
C GLN A 29 28.86 25.34 35.82
N GLY A 30 28.17 25.24 36.97
CA GLY A 30 27.59 23.99 37.49
C GLY A 30 26.10 23.83 37.20
N GLU A 31 25.54 22.72 37.69
CA GLU A 31 24.27 22.69 38.42
C GLU A 31 24.04 21.31 39.11
N HIS A 32 23.75 21.42 40.41
CA HIS A 32 23.07 20.53 41.38
C HIS A 32 22.80 19.04 41.09
N LEU A 33 23.28 18.19 42.01
CA LEU A 33 22.74 16.85 42.29
C LEU A 33 22.03 16.90 43.66
N ASP A 34 20.80 16.37 43.70
CA ASP A 34 19.95 16.28 44.89
C ASP A 34 20.48 15.22 45.89
N GLU A 35 20.47 15.59 47.16
CA GLU A 35 20.80 14.76 48.32
C GLU A 35 19.57 13.94 48.74
N ASP A 36 19.55 12.62 48.44
CA ASP A 36 18.62 11.66 49.07
C ASP A 36 19.10 10.18 48.95
N ASP A 37 20.41 9.91 49.12
CA ASP A 37 20.96 8.54 49.23
C ASP A 37 21.86 8.38 50.48
N PHE A 38 21.36 8.80 51.66
CA PHE A 38 22.00 8.49 52.95
C PHE A 38 21.21 7.41 53.68
N GLY A 39 21.45 6.17 53.29
CA GLY A 39 20.92 4.99 53.99
C GLY A 39 21.63 3.68 53.71
N ARG A 40 22.59 3.62 52.78
CA ARG A 40 23.30 2.37 52.47
C ARG A 40 24.58 2.27 53.27
N THR A 41 24.74 1.13 53.93
CA THR A 41 25.99 0.78 54.61
C THR A 41 27.08 0.47 53.57
N GLU A 42 28.36 0.72 53.88
CA GLU A 42 29.47 0.32 53.00
C GLU A 42 29.41 -1.18 52.66
N GLU A 43 28.92 -2.00 53.60
CA GLU A 43 28.71 -3.44 53.37
C GLU A 43 27.65 -3.71 52.29
N GLU A 44 26.53 -3.00 52.26
CA GLU A 44 25.52 -3.14 51.19
C GLU A 44 26.05 -2.69 49.82
N PHE A 45 26.87 -1.64 49.78
CA PHE A 45 27.51 -1.19 48.54
C PHE A 45 28.54 -2.20 48.02
N TYR A 46 29.36 -2.77 48.90
CA TYR A 46 30.31 -3.83 48.54
C TYR A 46 29.61 -5.14 48.18
N GLU A 47 28.49 -5.50 48.83
CA GLU A 47 27.67 -6.66 48.47
C GLU A 47 27.00 -6.49 47.10
N ASP A 48 26.47 -5.31 46.78
CA ASP A 48 25.90 -5.04 45.46
C ASP A 48 26.96 -5.01 44.37
N MET A 49 28.13 -4.41 44.63
CA MET A 49 29.28 -4.46 43.72
C MET A 49 29.79 -5.91 43.53
N GLN A 50 29.84 -6.71 44.60
CA GLN A 50 30.19 -8.13 44.52
C GLN A 50 29.13 -8.95 43.77
N ARG A 51 27.83 -8.66 43.93
CA ARG A 51 26.74 -9.28 43.14
C ARG A 51 26.75 -8.89 41.66
N GLU A 52 27.17 -7.67 41.32
CA GLU A 52 27.36 -7.24 39.93
C GLU A 52 28.60 -7.87 39.27
N LEU A 53 29.64 -8.12 40.06
CA LEU A 53 30.86 -8.81 39.63
C LEU A 53 30.71 -10.35 39.63
N ALA A 54 29.77 -10.90 40.39
CA ALA A 54 29.51 -12.33 40.52
C ALA A 54 29.16 -12.98 39.17
N ASP A 55 29.57 -14.22 38.97
CA ASP A 55 29.39 -14.97 37.71
C ASP A 55 27.91 -15.22 37.36
N ASP A 56 27.03 -15.06 38.34
CA ASP A 56 25.59 -15.30 38.35
C ASP A 56 24.72 -14.03 38.29
N ALA A 57 25.32 -12.88 37.96
CA ALA A 57 24.59 -11.62 37.77
C ALA A 57 23.41 -11.79 36.76
N PRO A 58 22.18 -11.35 37.09
CA PRO A 58 20.99 -11.58 36.26
C PRO A 58 21.11 -11.13 34.81
N TRP A 59 21.80 -10.01 34.56
CA TRP A 59 22.04 -9.49 33.21
C TRP A 59 22.89 -10.42 32.35
N LYS A 60 23.90 -11.10 32.94
CA LYS A 60 24.75 -12.07 32.22
C LYS A 60 23.92 -13.24 31.71
N ARG A 61 22.96 -13.70 32.52
CA ARG A 61 22.05 -14.80 32.16
C ARG A 61 21.07 -14.38 31.06
N ILE A 62 20.49 -13.18 31.18
CA ILE A 62 19.59 -12.64 30.13
C ILE A 62 20.34 -12.49 28.81
N GLN A 63 21.57 -11.97 28.85
CA GLN A 63 22.43 -11.82 27.68
C GLN A 63 22.80 -13.16 27.06
N GLN A 64 23.23 -14.14 27.87
CA GLN A 64 23.53 -15.48 27.39
C GLN A 64 22.31 -16.13 26.73
N ASN A 65 21.13 -16.07 27.36
CA ASN A 65 19.89 -16.60 26.81
C ASN A 65 19.56 -15.93 25.47
N THR A 66 19.61 -14.60 25.42
CA THR A 66 19.27 -13.82 24.22
C THR A 66 20.21 -14.12 23.06
N PHE A 67 21.52 -14.16 23.32
CA PHE A 67 22.53 -14.46 22.31
C PHE A 67 22.46 -15.91 21.84
N THR A 68 22.12 -16.84 22.72
CA THR A 68 21.90 -18.25 22.35
C THR A 68 20.69 -18.39 21.43
N ARG A 69 19.56 -17.73 21.74
CA ARG A 69 18.38 -17.72 20.87
C ARG A 69 18.68 -17.07 19.52
N TRP A 70 19.44 -15.97 19.51
CA TRP A 70 19.88 -15.32 18.27
C TRP A 70 20.75 -16.25 17.40
N ALA A 71 21.75 -16.93 18.00
CA ALA A 71 22.58 -17.87 17.26
C ALA A 71 21.75 -19.03 16.69
N ASN A 72 20.80 -19.54 17.46
CA ASN A 72 19.90 -20.62 17.04
C ASN A 72 18.94 -20.21 15.91
N GLU A 73 18.51 -18.96 15.89
CA GLU A 73 17.67 -18.43 14.81
C GLU A 73 18.38 -18.50 13.45
N HIS A 74 19.71 -18.38 13.43
CA HIS A 74 20.52 -18.56 12.22
C HIS A 74 20.90 -20.03 11.98
N LEU A 75 21.29 -20.76 13.03
CA LEU A 75 21.72 -22.16 12.92
C LEU A 75 20.60 -23.12 12.50
N LYS A 76 19.33 -22.79 12.76
CA LYS A 76 18.20 -23.59 12.28
C LYS A 76 18.16 -23.71 10.74
N LEU A 77 18.70 -22.73 10.00
CA LEU A 77 18.79 -22.76 8.54
C LEU A 77 19.72 -23.88 8.02
N VAL A 78 20.63 -24.36 8.87
CA VAL A 78 21.54 -25.48 8.60
C VAL A 78 21.28 -26.68 9.53
N ASN A 79 20.08 -26.74 10.11
CA ASN A 79 19.61 -27.79 11.02
C ASN A 79 20.57 -28.08 12.18
N ARG A 80 21.10 -27.01 12.79
CA ARG A 80 21.93 -27.04 13.99
C ARG A 80 21.28 -26.26 15.13
N HIS A 81 21.65 -26.59 16.35
CA HIS A 81 21.15 -25.97 17.56
C HIS A 81 22.25 -25.92 18.62
N ILE A 82 22.17 -24.92 19.50
CA ILE A 82 23.04 -24.71 20.66
C ILE A 82 22.17 -24.60 21.91
N ASP A 83 22.37 -25.47 22.88
CA ASP A 83 21.73 -25.39 24.21
C ASP A 83 22.58 -24.58 25.19
N ASP A 84 23.90 -24.78 25.16
CA ASP A 84 24.86 -24.06 26.00
C ASP A 84 25.95 -23.38 25.17
N LEU A 85 25.81 -22.06 25.04
CA LEU A 85 26.75 -21.20 24.32
C LEU A 85 28.19 -21.31 24.85
N GLN A 86 28.38 -21.64 26.13
CA GLN A 86 29.71 -21.71 26.75
C GLN A 86 30.50 -22.92 26.24
N SER A 87 29.87 -24.09 26.13
CA SER A 87 30.54 -25.34 25.82
C SER A 87 30.39 -25.78 24.37
N GLU A 88 29.27 -25.49 23.72
CA GLU A 88 28.95 -26.04 22.39
C GLU A 88 29.52 -25.24 21.21
N LEU A 89 30.22 -24.13 21.48
CA LEU A 89 31.09 -23.46 20.53
C LEU A 89 32.54 -23.95 20.60
N SER A 90 32.90 -24.72 21.63
CA SER A 90 34.30 -25.07 21.94
C SER A 90 34.99 -25.92 20.88
N ASP A 91 34.25 -26.63 20.04
CA ASP A 91 34.80 -27.48 18.98
C ASP A 91 34.95 -26.76 17.62
N GLY A 92 34.46 -25.52 17.55
CA GLY A 92 34.45 -24.66 16.39
C GLY A 92 33.39 -25.00 15.33
N LEU A 93 32.72 -26.16 15.37
CA LEU A 93 31.82 -26.58 14.29
C LEU A 93 30.54 -25.74 14.23
N ASN A 94 29.92 -25.48 15.38
CA ASN A 94 28.74 -24.62 15.45
C ASN A 94 29.08 -23.16 15.15
N LEU A 95 30.26 -22.69 15.58
CA LEU A 95 30.75 -21.35 15.25
C LEU A 95 30.99 -21.19 13.75
N ILE A 96 31.63 -22.16 13.10
CA ILE A 96 31.81 -22.19 11.64
C ILE A 96 30.45 -22.12 10.94
N ALA A 97 29.51 -22.98 11.33
CA ALA A 97 28.19 -23.02 10.71
C ALA A 97 27.45 -21.69 10.85
N LEU A 98 27.52 -21.05 12.03
CA LEU A 98 26.94 -19.74 12.28
C LEU A 98 27.56 -18.68 11.36
N ILE A 99 28.89 -18.62 11.25
CA ILE A 99 29.58 -17.64 10.39
C ILE A 99 29.28 -17.89 8.90
N GLU A 100 29.20 -19.14 8.44
CA GLU A 100 28.81 -19.45 7.06
C GLU A 100 27.41 -18.93 6.74
N VAL A 101 26.46 -19.05 7.67
CA VAL A 101 25.09 -18.52 7.51
C VAL A 101 25.10 -16.99 7.52
N LEU A 102 25.81 -16.35 8.45
CA LEU A 102 25.82 -14.89 8.56
C LEU A 102 26.52 -14.21 7.37
N SER A 103 27.68 -14.73 6.97
CA SER A 103 28.48 -14.17 5.87
C SER A 103 28.00 -14.58 4.48
N GLN A 104 27.15 -15.62 4.39
CA GLN A 104 26.75 -16.28 3.13
C GLN A 104 27.96 -16.78 2.32
N LYS A 105 29.09 -17.06 2.99
CA LYS A 105 30.35 -17.53 2.40
C LYS A 105 30.81 -18.83 3.06
N LYS A 106 31.64 -19.59 2.35
CA LYS A 106 32.23 -20.83 2.88
C LYS A 106 33.52 -20.56 3.62
N VAL A 107 33.61 -21.06 4.84
CA VAL A 107 34.83 -20.99 5.66
C VAL A 107 35.85 -22.00 5.10
N PRO A 108 37.16 -21.69 5.13
CA PRO A 108 38.21 -22.60 4.68
C PRO A 108 38.17 -24.01 5.32
N ARG A 109 38.94 -24.93 4.74
CA ARG A 109 38.97 -26.35 5.14
C ARG A 109 39.33 -26.46 6.63
N HIS A 110 38.48 -27.16 7.37
CA HIS A 110 38.59 -27.37 8.82
C HIS A 110 38.30 -28.84 9.19
N ASN A 111 38.61 -29.21 10.42
CA ASN A 111 38.41 -30.56 10.94
C ASN A 111 36.93 -30.82 11.23
N LYS A 112 36.37 -31.90 10.65
CA LYS A 112 34.95 -32.27 10.80
C LYS A 112 34.65 -33.08 12.07
N ARG A 113 35.67 -33.60 12.76
CA ARG A 113 35.55 -34.39 13.99
C ARG A 113 36.68 -34.01 14.98
N PRO A 114 36.66 -32.80 15.54
CA PRO A 114 37.71 -32.28 16.41
C PRO A 114 37.61 -32.89 17.83
N ASN A 115 38.17 -34.09 18.01
CA ASN A 115 38.15 -34.81 19.29
C ASN A 115 39.23 -34.32 20.26
N PHE A 116 40.36 -33.83 19.74
CA PHE A 116 41.48 -33.35 20.55
C PHE A 116 41.47 -31.84 20.69
N ARG A 117 41.90 -31.31 21.84
CA ARG A 117 41.98 -29.86 22.10
C ARG A 117 42.76 -29.10 21.02
N SER A 118 43.84 -29.68 20.48
CA SER A 118 44.59 -29.09 19.37
C SER A 118 43.77 -28.93 18.10
N GLN A 119 42.92 -29.90 17.76
CA GLN A 119 42.03 -29.85 16.59
C GLN A 119 40.90 -28.82 16.78
N LYS A 120 40.40 -28.69 18.01
CA LYS A 120 39.41 -27.66 18.37
C LYS A 120 40.00 -26.26 18.22
N LEU A 121 41.22 -26.04 18.71
CA LEU A 121 41.94 -24.77 18.56
C LEU A 121 42.15 -24.43 17.08
N GLU A 122 42.57 -25.40 16.26
CA GLU A 122 42.74 -25.20 14.81
C GLU A 122 41.44 -24.75 14.15
N ASN A 123 40.31 -25.44 14.43
CA ASN A 123 39.00 -25.06 13.88
C ASN A 123 38.59 -23.64 14.26
N VAL A 124 38.73 -23.27 15.53
CA VAL A 124 38.35 -21.95 16.01
C VAL A 124 39.28 -20.87 15.42
N SER A 125 40.58 -21.12 15.34
CA SER A 125 41.55 -20.21 14.70
C SER A 125 41.19 -19.91 13.25
N VAL A 126 40.75 -20.92 12.49
CA VAL A 126 40.30 -20.74 11.09
C VAL A 126 39.12 -19.77 11.00
N VAL A 127 38.17 -19.82 11.96
CA VAL A 127 37.03 -18.90 11.97
C VAL A 127 37.44 -17.48 12.36
N LEU A 128 38.25 -17.34 13.40
CA LEU A 128 38.70 -16.01 13.84
C LEU A 128 39.51 -15.31 12.74
N ASP A 129 40.38 -16.05 12.05
CA ASP A 129 41.13 -15.55 10.89
C ASP A 129 40.19 -15.15 9.73
N PHE A 130 39.15 -15.95 9.47
CA PHE A 130 38.14 -15.63 8.46
C PHE A 130 37.40 -14.32 8.79
N LEU A 131 37.02 -14.11 10.06
CA LEU A 131 36.33 -12.90 10.50
C LEU A 131 37.21 -11.64 10.35
N GLU A 132 38.50 -11.73 10.71
CA GLU A 132 39.42 -10.60 10.62
C GLU A 132 39.85 -10.30 9.18
N ASN A 133 40.26 -11.32 8.42
CA ASN A 133 40.89 -11.12 7.12
C ASN A 133 39.87 -11.09 5.96
N THR A 134 38.76 -11.83 6.06
CA THR A 134 37.77 -11.92 4.97
C THR A 134 36.60 -10.98 5.22
N GLU A 135 35.99 -11.02 6.41
CA GLU A 135 34.85 -10.16 6.76
C GLU A 135 35.27 -8.77 7.25
N ARG A 136 36.57 -8.56 7.49
CA ARG A 136 37.16 -7.28 7.97
C ARG A 136 36.53 -6.78 9.27
N ILE A 137 36.16 -7.70 10.16
CA ILE A 137 35.61 -7.41 11.47
C ILE A 137 36.75 -7.26 12.48
N ARG A 138 36.76 -6.17 13.25
CA ARG A 138 37.75 -5.96 14.31
C ARG A 138 37.37 -6.72 15.57
N LEU A 139 38.06 -7.81 15.85
CA LEU A 139 37.90 -8.58 17.08
C LEU A 139 38.71 -7.94 18.22
N VAL A 140 38.16 -7.95 19.44
CA VAL A 140 38.78 -7.32 20.60
C VAL A 140 39.10 -8.38 21.65
N ASN A 141 40.39 -8.57 21.94
CA ASN A 141 40.90 -9.37 23.06
C ASN A 141 40.34 -10.81 23.14
N ILE A 142 40.12 -11.46 22.00
CA ILE A 142 39.68 -12.86 21.92
C ILE A 142 40.64 -13.70 21.08
N ASP A 143 40.85 -14.94 21.48
CA ASP A 143 41.66 -15.92 20.77
C ASP A 143 40.98 -17.30 20.80
N ALA A 144 41.53 -18.27 20.09
CA ALA A 144 40.95 -19.59 20.00
C ALA A 144 40.86 -20.32 21.35
N SER A 145 41.81 -20.08 22.26
CA SER A 145 41.82 -20.73 23.59
C SER A 145 40.66 -20.27 24.46
N HIS A 146 40.27 -19.00 24.37
CA HIS A 146 39.14 -18.46 25.11
C HIS A 146 37.81 -19.14 24.76
N ILE A 147 37.63 -19.54 23.50
CA ILE A 147 36.40 -20.22 23.05
C ILE A 147 36.47 -21.71 23.38
N VAL A 148 37.61 -22.36 23.12
CA VAL A 148 37.81 -23.79 23.39
C VAL A 148 37.73 -24.11 24.89
N ASP A 149 38.23 -23.21 25.74
CA ASP A 149 38.22 -23.37 27.20
C ASP A 149 36.95 -22.77 27.86
N GLY A 150 35.96 -22.36 27.06
CA GLY A 150 34.63 -21.95 27.55
C GLY A 150 34.63 -20.66 28.39
N LYS A 151 35.40 -19.64 28.00
CA LYS A 151 35.40 -18.34 28.69
C LYS A 151 34.17 -17.51 28.29
N LEU A 152 33.06 -17.75 29.00
CA LEU A 152 31.73 -17.21 28.67
C LEU A 152 31.73 -15.69 28.38
N LYS A 153 32.35 -14.86 29.22
CA LYS A 153 32.39 -13.39 29.01
C LYS A 153 32.99 -12.98 27.65
N LEU A 154 34.04 -13.68 27.21
CA LEU A 154 34.68 -13.40 25.93
C LEU A 154 33.86 -13.95 24.76
N ILE A 155 33.22 -15.10 24.95
CA ILE A 155 32.28 -15.67 23.98
C ILE A 155 31.09 -14.72 23.76
N LEU A 156 30.49 -14.18 24.83
CA LEU A 156 29.42 -13.19 24.72
C LEU A 156 29.89 -11.93 23.97
N GLY A 157 31.10 -11.45 24.24
CA GLY A 157 31.70 -10.33 23.51
C GLY A 157 31.89 -10.60 22.00
N LEU A 158 32.27 -11.82 21.63
CA LEU A 158 32.33 -12.23 20.22
C LEU A 158 30.96 -12.24 19.57
N ILE A 159 29.97 -12.89 20.20
CA ILE A 159 28.60 -12.96 19.65
C ILE A 159 28.01 -11.56 19.52
N TRP A 160 28.21 -10.68 20.50
CA TRP A 160 27.82 -9.27 20.39
C TRP A 160 28.48 -8.57 19.19
N THR A 161 29.78 -8.81 18.95
CA THR A 161 30.47 -8.25 17.78
C THR A 161 29.82 -8.70 16.48
N LEU A 162 29.39 -9.95 16.39
CA LEU A 162 28.67 -10.49 15.24
C LEU A 162 27.27 -9.89 15.10
N ILE A 163 26.51 -9.76 16.19
CA ILE A 163 25.19 -9.12 16.21
C ILE A 163 25.29 -7.67 15.74
N LEU A 164 26.21 -6.91 16.33
CA LEU A 164 26.46 -5.50 16.00
C LEU A 164 26.81 -5.33 14.52
N HIS A 165 27.63 -6.22 13.96
CA HIS A 165 28.01 -6.18 12.55
C HIS A 165 26.87 -6.59 11.62
N TYR A 166 26.33 -7.82 11.75
CA TYR A 166 25.40 -8.40 10.78
C TYR A 166 23.93 -8.00 10.98
N SER A 167 23.51 -7.68 12.21
CA SER A 167 22.11 -7.36 12.52
C SER A 167 21.84 -5.85 12.54
N ILE A 168 22.85 -5.02 12.83
CA ILE A 168 22.67 -3.57 13.00
C ILE A 168 23.47 -2.75 11.98
N SER A 169 24.77 -3.02 11.83
CA SER A 169 25.66 -2.16 11.04
C SER A 169 25.55 -2.39 9.53
N LEU A 170 25.56 -3.65 9.09
CA LEU A 170 25.57 -4.04 7.68
C LEU A 170 24.22 -3.85 6.96
N PRO A 171 23.05 -4.14 7.59
CA PRO A 171 21.78 -3.99 6.90
C PRO A 171 21.46 -2.54 6.54
N MET A 172 21.00 -2.35 5.31
CA MET A 172 20.43 -1.09 4.85
C MET A 172 18.95 -1.05 5.23
N TRP A 173 18.51 -0.01 5.95
CA TRP A 173 17.11 0.20 6.32
C TRP A 173 16.48 1.30 5.45
N GLU A 174 15.14 1.39 5.42
CA GLU A 174 14.37 2.27 4.53
C GLU A 174 14.86 3.73 4.45
N PHE A 175 15.48 4.22 5.54
CA PHE A 175 15.88 5.62 5.75
C PHE A 175 17.38 5.89 5.51
N ASP A 176 18.16 4.88 5.12
CA ASP A 176 19.59 5.03 4.77
C ASP A 176 19.81 5.75 3.41
N LYS A 177 18.79 6.43 2.87
CA LYS A 177 18.91 7.25 1.65
C LYS A 177 19.77 8.48 1.93
N ALA A 178 20.65 8.84 1.00
CA ALA A 178 21.73 9.83 1.17
C ALA A 178 21.29 11.28 1.45
N ASP A 179 19.99 11.59 1.48
CA ASP A 179 19.45 12.95 1.61
C ASP A 179 18.61 13.19 2.90
N THR A 180 18.64 12.27 3.88
CA THR A 180 17.91 12.46 5.16
C THR A 180 18.57 13.59 6.00
N PRO A 181 17.88 14.71 6.28
CA PRO A 181 18.44 15.81 7.07
C PRO A 181 18.64 15.36 8.53
N GLY A 182 19.89 15.27 8.97
CA GLY A 182 20.25 14.95 10.36
C GLY A 182 21.13 13.71 10.56
N LEU A 183 21.29 12.85 9.53
CA LEU A 183 22.19 11.70 9.62
C LEU A 183 23.63 12.11 9.26
N ALA A 184 24.41 12.50 10.26
CA ALA A 184 25.85 12.75 10.09
C ALA A 184 26.56 11.47 9.59
N LYS A 185 27.62 11.64 8.79
CA LYS A 185 28.46 10.56 8.22
C LYS A 185 29.08 9.58 9.25
N ASP A 186 28.99 9.88 10.54
CA ASP A 186 29.64 9.18 11.65
C ASP A 186 28.66 8.68 12.73
N THR A 187 27.44 8.27 12.37
CA THR A 187 26.49 7.69 13.35
C THR A 187 26.92 6.29 13.78
N THR A 188 26.96 6.05 15.10
CA THR A 188 27.24 4.72 15.64
C THR A 188 26.07 3.76 15.37
N PRO A 189 26.29 2.43 15.30
CA PRO A 189 25.20 1.47 15.09
C PRO A 189 24.09 1.58 16.15
N LYS A 190 24.44 1.91 17.40
CA LYS A 190 23.48 2.19 18.48
C LYS A 190 22.60 3.39 18.15
N GLN A 191 23.20 4.51 17.73
CA GLN A 191 22.47 5.71 17.33
C GLN A 191 21.61 5.47 16.09
N LYS A 192 22.10 4.69 15.12
CA LYS A 192 21.34 4.29 13.93
C LYS A 192 20.03 3.59 14.32
N LEU A 193 20.11 2.59 15.20
CA LEU A 193 18.91 1.88 15.70
C LEU A 193 17.99 2.78 16.52
N MET A 194 18.56 3.60 17.40
CA MET A 194 17.77 4.54 18.22
C MET A 194 17.00 5.54 17.34
N HIS A 195 17.66 6.15 16.36
CA HIS A 195 17.04 7.09 15.44
C HIS A 195 15.91 6.43 14.65
N TRP A 196 16.11 5.20 14.16
CA TRP A 196 15.07 4.46 13.47
C TRP A 196 13.84 4.23 14.35
N ILE A 197 14.02 3.85 15.62
CA ILE A 197 12.91 3.66 16.56
C ILE A 197 12.20 4.98 16.85
N GLN A 198 12.95 6.04 17.14
CA GLN A 198 12.40 7.37 17.45
C GLN A 198 11.59 7.96 16.29
N GLU A 199 11.98 7.67 15.05
CA GLU A 199 11.27 8.14 13.85
C GLU A 199 9.99 7.34 13.57
N LYS A 200 9.96 6.04 13.92
CA LYS A 200 8.75 5.21 13.82
C LYS A 200 7.72 5.47 14.91
N LEU A 201 8.15 5.88 16.10
CA LEU A 201 7.28 6.08 17.25
C LEU A 201 6.74 7.52 17.34
N PRO A 202 5.53 7.72 17.89
CA PRO A 202 4.96 9.06 18.03
C PRO A 202 5.75 9.92 19.02
N PRO A 203 5.80 11.26 18.85
CA PRO A 203 6.53 12.18 19.73
C PRO A 203 6.09 12.12 21.20
N GLU A 204 4.84 11.70 21.45
CA GLU A 204 4.23 11.52 22.76
C GLU A 204 4.94 10.44 23.60
N LEU A 205 5.70 9.54 22.95
CA LEU A 205 6.39 8.41 23.57
C LEU A 205 7.91 8.48 23.29
N PRO A 206 8.64 9.36 23.97
CA PRO A 206 10.06 9.56 23.74
C PRO A 206 10.87 8.37 24.25
N ILE A 207 11.54 7.66 23.33
CA ILE A 207 12.52 6.61 23.67
C ILE A 207 13.92 7.21 23.65
N THR A 208 14.66 7.05 24.74
CA THR A 208 16.01 7.60 24.95
C THR A 208 17.05 6.54 25.29
N ASN A 209 16.62 5.35 25.74
CA ASN A 209 17.48 4.24 26.10
C ASN A 209 16.94 2.88 25.62
N PHE A 210 17.78 1.85 25.73
CA PHE A 210 17.44 0.45 25.43
C PHE A 210 17.24 -0.36 26.72
N THR A 211 16.79 0.28 27.80
CA THR A 211 16.55 -0.38 29.09
C THR A 211 15.19 0.03 29.65
N SER A 212 15.14 1.02 30.55
CA SER A 212 13.96 1.37 31.32
C SER A 212 12.75 1.83 30.49
N ASP A 213 12.97 2.41 29.31
CA ASP A 213 11.89 2.94 28.47
C ASP A 213 10.95 1.84 27.93
N TRP A 214 11.35 0.57 28.06
CA TRP A 214 10.63 -0.60 27.57
C TRP A 214 9.92 -1.38 28.68
N ASN A 215 10.00 -0.91 29.93
CA ASN A 215 9.58 -1.66 31.13
C ASN A 215 8.07 -1.61 31.45
N ASP A 216 7.24 -0.93 30.65
CA ASP A 216 5.78 -0.85 30.85
C ASP A 216 4.95 -1.57 29.77
N GLY A 217 5.62 -2.11 28.75
CA GLY A 217 5.01 -2.81 27.61
C GLY A 217 4.30 -1.89 26.60
N ARG A 218 4.24 -0.57 26.82
CA ARG A 218 3.61 0.38 25.88
C ARG A 218 4.56 0.71 24.73
N ALA A 219 5.85 0.90 25.00
CA ALA A 219 6.86 1.15 23.97
C ALA A 219 6.95 0.03 22.93
N ILE A 220 6.99 -1.23 23.38
CA ILE A 220 7.02 -2.37 22.46
C ILE A 220 5.69 -2.54 21.71
N GLY A 221 4.56 -2.29 22.36
CA GLY A 221 3.25 -2.28 21.73
C GLY A 221 3.13 -1.20 20.65
N ALA A 222 3.60 0.01 20.93
CA ALA A 222 3.66 1.12 19.98
C ALA A 222 4.56 0.78 18.79
N LEU A 223 5.69 0.10 19.02
CA LEU A 223 6.60 -0.29 17.94
C LEU A 223 5.99 -1.36 17.04
N VAL A 224 5.29 -2.34 17.62
CA VAL A 224 4.56 -3.38 16.86
C VAL A 224 3.47 -2.75 16.00
N ASP A 225 2.69 -1.82 16.56
CA ASP A 225 1.65 -1.10 15.82
C ASP A 225 2.25 -0.15 14.77
N ALA A 226 3.39 0.50 15.04
CA ALA A 226 4.07 1.34 14.06
C ALA A 226 4.58 0.53 12.85
N CYS A 227 5.03 -0.71 13.07
CA CYS A 227 5.46 -1.62 12.00
C CYS A 227 4.27 -2.20 11.20
N ALA A 228 3.12 -2.40 11.85
CA ALA A 228 1.89 -2.81 11.20
C ALA A 228 0.67 -2.14 11.86
N PRO A 229 0.25 -0.96 11.36
CA PRO A 229 -0.83 -0.20 11.96
C PRO A 229 -2.11 -1.01 12.08
N GLY A 230 -2.63 -1.12 13.30
CA GLY A 230 -3.80 -1.91 13.64
C GLY A 230 -3.51 -3.31 14.16
N LEU A 231 -2.25 -3.75 14.20
CA LEU A 231 -1.89 -5.00 14.85
C LEU A 231 -2.00 -4.88 16.38
N TYR A 232 -1.63 -3.72 16.95
CA TYR A 232 -1.73 -3.44 18.38
C TYR A 232 -2.22 -1.99 18.64
N PRO A 233 -3.42 -1.61 18.15
CA PRO A 233 -3.83 -0.21 17.99
C PRO A 233 -4.11 0.54 19.30
N ASP A 234 -4.45 -0.20 20.36
CA ASP A 234 -4.87 0.34 21.66
C ASP A 234 -3.69 0.42 22.65
N TRP A 235 -2.45 0.43 22.15
CA TRP A 235 -1.23 0.45 22.98
C TRP A 235 -1.16 1.65 23.93
N SER A 236 -1.71 2.80 23.52
CA SER A 236 -1.69 4.04 24.30
C SER A 236 -2.55 3.92 25.56
N ASP A 237 -3.61 3.11 25.49
CA ASP A 237 -4.65 2.98 26.51
C ASP A 237 -4.39 1.80 27.46
N ARG A 238 -3.31 1.04 27.24
CA ARG A 238 -2.90 -0.07 28.10
C ARG A 238 -2.46 0.44 29.47
N ASP A 239 -2.90 -0.25 30.51
CA ASP A 239 -2.52 0.02 31.89
C ASP A 239 -1.03 -0.36 32.09
N PRO A 240 -0.15 0.60 32.45
CA PRO A 240 1.26 0.33 32.72
C PRO A 240 1.49 -0.68 33.86
N GLN A 241 0.52 -0.86 34.76
CA GLN A 241 0.63 -1.85 35.85
C GLN A 241 0.60 -3.30 35.34
N ASN A 242 0.05 -3.53 34.15
CA ASN A 242 -0.01 -4.85 33.50
C ASN A 242 1.14 -5.06 32.50
N ALA A 243 2.32 -4.50 32.80
CA ALA A 243 3.48 -4.51 31.91
C ALA A 243 3.81 -5.88 31.30
N LEU A 244 3.78 -6.96 32.10
CA LEU A 244 4.08 -8.31 31.63
C LEU A 244 3.09 -8.81 30.58
N GLU A 245 1.80 -8.56 30.78
CA GLU A 245 0.76 -8.95 29.84
C GLU A 245 0.83 -8.10 28.56
N ASN A 246 1.00 -6.78 28.71
CA ASN A 246 1.18 -5.85 27.59
C ASN A 246 2.36 -6.26 26.69
N THR A 247 3.53 -6.50 27.29
CA THR A 247 4.75 -6.90 26.58
C THR A 247 4.56 -8.26 25.91
N LYS A 248 3.97 -9.22 26.62
CA LYS A 248 3.74 -10.57 26.07
C LYS A 248 2.79 -10.53 24.88
N GLU A 249 1.65 -9.86 24.99
CA GLU A 249 0.70 -9.74 23.87
C GLU A 249 1.34 -9.09 22.64
N ALA A 250 2.09 -8.00 22.84
CA ALA A 250 2.77 -7.30 21.75
C ALA A 250 3.84 -8.19 21.08
N MET A 251 4.66 -8.89 21.86
CA MET A 251 5.72 -9.77 21.34
C MET A 251 5.15 -11.02 20.66
N ASP A 252 4.08 -11.61 21.19
CA ASP A 252 3.38 -12.74 20.57
C ASP A 252 2.81 -12.33 19.20
N LEU A 253 2.24 -11.14 19.07
CA LEU A 253 1.77 -10.60 17.79
C LEU A 253 2.93 -10.33 16.82
N ALA A 254 4.05 -9.79 17.31
CA ALA A 254 5.24 -9.56 16.50
C ALA A 254 5.81 -10.87 15.93
N GLU A 255 5.86 -11.93 16.73
CA GLU A 255 6.34 -13.24 16.29
C GLU A 255 5.39 -13.88 15.27
N HIS A 256 4.10 -13.92 15.60
CA HIS A 256 3.10 -14.56 14.75
C HIS A 256 2.93 -13.82 13.43
N TRP A 257 2.86 -12.49 13.44
CA TRP A 257 2.42 -11.69 12.29
C TRP A 257 3.51 -10.83 11.66
N LEU A 258 4.57 -10.47 12.37
CA LEU A 258 5.70 -9.71 11.79
C LEU A 258 6.91 -10.61 11.50
N GLY A 259 6.88 -11.87 11.94
CA GLY A 259 7.99 -12.81 11.79
C GLY A 259 9.18 -12.46 12.68
N ILE A 260 8.96 -11.79 13.81
CA ILE A 260 10.00 -11.36 14.74
C ILE A 260 10.10 -12.38 15.88
N PRO A 261 11.08 -13.30 15.86
CA PRO A 261 11.23 -14.31 16.92
C PRO A 261 11.61 -13.66 18.26
N GLN A 262 11.10 -14.22 19.36
CA GLN A 262 11.31 -13.73 20.73
C GLN A 262 12.71 -14.08 21.25
N LEU A 263 13.72 -13.37 20.76
CA LEU A 263 15.13 -13.54 21.17
C LEU A 263 15.32 -13.21 22.66
N ILE A 264 14.64 -12.19 23.15
CA ILE A 264 14.46 -11.92 24.58
C ILE A 264 13.03 -12.32 24.97
N GLN A 265 12.81 -12.80 26.19
CA GLN A 265 11.47 -13.14 26.66
C GLN A 265 10.80 -11.92 27.33
N PRO A 266 9.46 -11.85 27.40
CA PRO A 266 8.74 -10.72 28.00
C PRO A 266 9.21 -10.36 29.42
N HIS A 267 9.41 -11.36 30.29
CA HIS A 267 9.89 -11.16 31.66
C HIS A 267 11.38 -10.79 31.74
N GLU A 268 12.18 -11.13 30.72
CA GLU A 268 13.60 -10.74 30.62
C GLU A 268 13.72 -9.28 30.16
N MET A 269 12.87 -8.85 29.21
CA MET A 269 12.79 -7.44 28.75
C MET A 269 12.39 -6.49 29.88
N LEU A 270 11.42 -6.89 30.71
CA LEU A 270 10.93 -6.09 31.84
C LEU A 270 11.86 -6.11 33.07
N ASN A 271 12.96 -6.86 33.01
CA ASN A 271 13.87 -6.94 34.13
C ASN A 271 14.60 -5.60 34.31
N PRO A 272 14.57 -4.97 35.50
CA PRO A 272 15.27 -3.70 35.74
C PRO A 272 16.78 -3.76 35.49
N LYS A 273 17.36 -4.97 35.51
CA LYS A 273 18.78 -5.23 35.24
C LYS A 273 19.05 -5.72 33.82
N VAL A 274 18.10 -5.58 32.88
CA VAL A 274 18.34 -5.92 31.48
C VAL A 274 19.46 -5.03 30.91
N ASP A 275 20.37 -5.64 30.14
CA ASP A 275 21.44 -4.89 29.48
C ASP A 275 21.00 -4.39 28.09
N GLU A 276 21.60 -3.29 27.64
CA GLU A 276 21.29 -2.71 26.33
C GLU A 276 21.57 -3.66 25.16
N GLN A 277 22.56 -4.54 25.27
CA GLN A 277 22.94 -5.42 24.15
C GLN A 277 21.86 -6.47 23.88
N SER A 278 21.29 -7.06 24.93
CA SER A 278 20.15 -7.97 24.82
C SER A 278 18.94 -7.28 24.17
N MET A 279 18.62 -6.07 24.62
CA MET A 279 17.50 -5.29 24.09
C MET A 279 17.70 -4.89 22.63
N MET A 280 18.89 -4.37 22.29
CA MET A 280 19.24 -4.03 20.90
C MET A 280 19.22 -5.25 19.99
N THR A 281 19.63 -6.42 20.48
CA THR A 281 19.60 -7.67 19.70
C THR A 281 18.18 -7.99 19.25
N TYR A 282 17.21 -7.94 20.17
CA TYR A 282 15.81 -8.19 19.84
C TYR A 282 15.21 -7.08 18.95
N LEU A 283 15.42 -5.81 19.30
CA LEU A 283 14.83 -4.66 18.60
C LEU A 283 15.39 -4.45 17.18
N SER A 284 16.63 -4.86 16.92
CA SER A 284 17.26 -4.77 15.61
C SER A 284 16.58 -5.60 14.51
N GLN A 285 15.63 -6.46 14.87
CA GLN A 285 14.83 -7.26 13.94
C GLN A 285 13.68 -6.45 13.29
N TYR A 286 13.14 -5.46 14.01
CA TYR A 286 11.97 -4.68 13.58
C TYR A 286 12.16 -3.90 12.27
N PRO A 287 13.34 -3.34 11.94
CA PRO A 287 13.58 -2.72 10.63
C PRO A 287 13.37 -3.64 9.42
N LYS A 288 13.35 -4.96 9.62
CA LYS A 288 13.10 -5.97 8.58
C LYS A 288 11.77 -6.71 8.77
N ALA A 289 10.92 -6.21 9.68
CA ALA A 289 9.62 -6.80 9.96
C ALA A 289 8.78 -6.86 8.69
N ASN A 290 8.12 -7.99 8.45
CA ASN A 290 7.24 -8.17 7.31
C ASN A 290 5.89 -8.70 7.78
N LEU A 291 4.83 -7.95 7.51
CA LEU A 291 3.48 -8.35 7.86
C LEU A 291 3.05 -9.60 7.07
N LYS A 292 2.76 -10.69 7.79
CA LYS A 292 2.26 -11.92 7.21
C LYS A 292 0.79 -11.77 6.78
N PRO A 293 0.38 -12.37 5.64
CA PRO A 293 -1.01 -12.35 5.20
C PRO A 293 -1.97 -12.92 6.24
N GLY A 294 -3.16 -12.32 6.35
CA GLY A 294 -4.19 -12.76 7.30
C GLY A 294 -4.00 -12.25 8.73
N ALA A 295 -3.07 -11.33 8.96
CA ALA A 295 -2.90 -10.69 10.25
C ALA A 295 -4.19 -10.00 10.72
N PRO A 296 -4.53 -10.08 12.02
CA PRO A 296 -5.74 -9.53 12.59
C PRO A 296 -5.60 -8.01 12.77
N ILE A 297 -5.48 -7.29 11.65
CA ILE A 297 -5.39 -5.84 11.64
C ILE A 297 -6.75 -5.25 12.02
N ARG A 298 -6.78 -4.56 13.16
CA ARG A 298 -7.94 -3.87 13.70
C ARG A 298 -7.80 -2.38 13.40
N PRO A 299 -8.82 -1.73 12.83
CA PRO A 299 -8.81 -0.28 12.68
C PRO A 299 -8.62 0.37 14.07
N LYS A 300 -7.77 1.39 14.14
CA LYS A 300 -7.61 2.20 15.36
C LYS A 300 -8.96 2.76 15.80
N THR A 301 -9.29 2.56 17.07
CA THR A 301 -10.53 3.04 17.68
C THR A 301 -10.63 4.56 17.49
N ASN A 302 -11.72 5.04 16.88
CA ASN A 302 -11.92 6.44 16.55
C ASN A 302 -13.30 6.92 16.98
N SER A 303 -13.35 7.52 18.17
CA SER A 303 -14.55 8.12 18.76
C SER A 303 -15.20 9.17 17.85
N ALA A 304 -14.43 9.86 17.00
CA ALA A 304 -14.95 10.86 16.07
C ALA A 304 -15.81 10.28 14.93
N ARG A 305 -15.77 8.96 14.72
CA ARG A 305 -16.60 8.26 13.72
C ARG A 305 -17.90 7.70 14.32
N VAL A 306 -18.11 7.86 15.62
CA VAL A 306 -19.37 7.50 16.28
C VAL A 306 -20.43 8.53 15.93
N ARG A 307 -21.63 8.06 15.56
CA ARG A 307 -22.78 8.92 15.28
C ARG A 307 -23.87 8.68 16.31
N CYS A 308 -24.39 9.76 16.88
CA CYS A 308 -25.55 9.71 17.76
C CYS A 308 -26.73 10.42 17.08
N TYR A 309 -27.91 9.81 17.11
CA TYR A 309 -29.13 10.37 16.55
C TYR A 309 -30.38 9.84 17.26
N GLY A 310 -31.47 10.61 17.23
CA GLY A 310 -32.77 10.21 17.81
C GLY A 310 -33.32 11.23 18.80
N LYS A 311 -34.64 11.17 19.05
CA LYS A 311 -35.39 12.19 19.79
C LYS A 311 -34.80 12.49 21.18
N GLY A 312 -34.28 11.49 21.88
CA GLY A 312 -33.74 11.63 23.24
C GLY A 312 -32.50 12.53 23.38
N ILE A 313 -31.85 12.93 22.28
CA ILE A 313 -30.74 13.90 22.29
C ILE A 313 -31.05 15.18 21.51
N GLU A 314 -32.26 15.29 20.96
CA GLU A 314 -32.69 16.48 20.25
C GLU A 314 -33.00 17.63 21.23
N PRO A 315 -32.78 18.89 20.83
CA PRO A 315 -32.95 20.04 21.73
C PRO A 315 -34.36 20.18 22.32
N ASN A 316 -35.39 19.77 21.58
CA ASN A 316 -36.80 19.96 21.94
C ASN A 316 -37.61 18.68 21.65
N GLY A 317 -38.82 18.57 22.23
CA GLY A 317 -39.80 17.53 21.88
C GLY A 317 -39.84 16.32 22.83
N ASN A 318 -38.94 16.26 23.81
CA ASN A 318 -38.99 15.29 24.89
C ASN A 318 -39.86 15.81 26.04
N HIS A 319 -40.59 14.93 26.73
CA HIS A 319 -41.52 15.31 27.79
C HIS A 319 -41.28 14.52 29.07
N VAL A 320 -41.65 15.10 30.22
CA VAL A 320 -41.60 14.40 31.51
C VAL A 320 -42.40 13.09 31.47
N ASP A 321 -41.84 12.04 32.09
CA ASP A 321 -42.39 10.68 32.22
C ASP A 321 -42.59 9.94 30.88
N THR A 322 -41.99 10.43 29.78
CA THR A 322 -42.01 9.76 28.48
C THR A 322 -40.63 9.21 28.11
N PRO A 323 -40.53 8.04 27.46
CA PRO A 323 -39.23 7.46 27.09
C PRO A 323 -38.50 8.34 26.07
N ALA A 324 -37.35 8.88 26.45
CA ALA A 324 -36.44 9.60 25.58
C ALA A 324 -35.44 8.61 24.96
N LYS A 325 -35.62 8.31 23.68
CA LYS A 325 -34.85 7.28 22.96
C LYS A 325 -33.89 7.88 21.95
N PHE A 326 -32.66 7.36 21.89
CA PHE A 326 -31.68 7.69 20.87
C PHE A 326 -30.77 6.50 20.58
N HIS A 327 -30.00 6.59 19.51
CA HIS A 327 -29.14 5.53 19.01
C HIS A 327 -27.69 6.00 18.95
N VAL A 328 -26.75 5.08 19.17
CA VAL A 328 -25.31 5.29 19.02
C VAL A 328 -24.78 4.27 18.02
N GLU A 329 -24.35 4.74 16.85
CA GLU A 329 -23.82 3.91 15.77
C GLU A 329 -22.28 3.90 15.82
N THR A 330 -21.68 2.71 15.91
CA THR A 330 -20.24 2.54 16.15
C THR A 330 -19.49 1.78 15.05
N PHE A 331 -20.16 1.29 14.00
CA PHE A 331 -19.53 0.49 12.94
C PHE A 331 -18.24 1.10 12.35
N ALA A 332 -18.23 2.41 12.16
CA ALA A 332 -17.10 3.14 11.58
C ALA A 332 -16.01 3.50 12.61
N ALA A 333 -16.26 3.30 13.90
CA ALA A 333 -15.43 3.76 15.01
C ALA A 333 -14.47 2.69 15.56
N GLY A 334 -14.54 1.44 15.10
CA GLY A 334 -13.74 0.33 15.62
C GLY A 334 -14.44 -0.40 16.75
N LYS A 335 -13.70 -1.22 17.52
CA LYS A 335 -14.25 -1.92 18.69
C LYS A 335 -14.09 -1.06 19.94
N GLY A 336 -15.17 -0.85 20.68
CA GLY A 336 -15.16 -0.09 21.92
C GLY A 336 -16.50 -0.19 22.65
N ASN A 337 -16.50 0.12 23.95
CA ASN A 337 -17.73 0.15 24.75
C ASN A 337 -18.37 1.53 24.66
N VAL A 338 -19.71 1.57 24.62
CA VAL A 338 -20.50 2.81 24.70
C VAL A 338 -20.92 3.03 26.15
N ASP A 339 -20.55 4.18 26.70
CA ASP A 339 -20.98 4.64 28.02
C ASP A 339 -21.85 5.88 27.88
N VAL A 340 -23.04 5.86 28.49
CA VAL A 340 -23.99 6.99 28.48
C VAL A 340 -24.22 7.49 29.91
N ILE A 341 -24.05 8.79 30.11
CA ILE A 341 -24.28 9.47 31.39
C ILE A 341 -25.33 10.56 31.17
N VAL A 342 -26.51 10.39 31.78
CA VAL A 342 -27.59 11.39 31.75
C VAL A 342 -27.60 12.15 33.07
N ILE A 343 -27.57 13.48 33.01
CA ILE A 343 -27.59 14.37 34.17
C ILE A 343 -28.82 15.26 34.07
N ASN A 344 -29.67 15.24 35.09
CA ASN A 344 -30.87 16.06 35.15
C ASN A 344 -30.55 17.53 35.56
N PRO A 345 -31.52 18.46 35.49
CA PRO A 345 -31.30 19.88 35.79
C PRO A 345 -30.83 20.16 37.22
N LYS A 346 -30.99 19.21 38.16
CA LYS A 346 -30.49 19.30 39.54
C LYS A 346 -29.06 18.75 39.70
N GLY A 347 -28.41 18.35 38.61
CA GLY A 347 -27.07 17.77 38.61
C GLY A 347 -27.03 16.30 39.04
N GLN A 348 -28.18 15.62 39.16
CA GLN A 348 -28.23 14.22 39.56
C GLN A 348 -28.17 13.30 38.33
N ARG A 349 -27.50 12.16 38.47
CA ARG A 349 -27.42 11.15 37.40
C ARG A 349 -28.73 10.37 37.32
N GLU A 350 -29.28 10.27 36.11
CA GLU A 350 -30.44 9.45 35.79
C GLU A 350 -29.99 8.15 35.11
N LYS A 351 -30.77 7.09 35.31
CA LYS A 351 -30.49 5.80 34.68
C LYS A 351 -30.79 5.87 33.18
N CYS A 352 -29.85 5.39 32.37
CA CYS A 352 -30.03 5.17 30.94
C CYS A 352 -29.82 3.69 30.66
N ASP A 353 -30.81 3.04 30.07
CA ASP A 353 -30.71 1.67 29.59
C ASP A 353 -30.03 1.70 28.21
N VAL A 354 -29.00 0.86 28.04
CA VAL A 354 -28.19 0.78 26.81
C VAL A 354 -28.19 -0.67 26.34
N ASP A 355 -28.90 -0.93 25.24
CA ASP A 355 -29.07 -2.26 24.66
C ASP A 355 -28.32 -2.37 23.33
N ILE A 356 -27.71 -3.52 23.05
CA ILE A 356 -26.96 -3.77 21.81
C ILE A 356 -27.92 -4.38 20.78
N CYS A 357 -28.10 -3.72 19.63
CA CYS A 357 -29.02 -4.19 18.59
C CYS A 357 -28.46 -5.30 17.70
N ASN A 358 -27.17 -5.62 17.85
CA ASN A 358 -26.44 -6.69 17.15
C ASN A 358 -26.69 -6.69 15.62
N ASP A 359 -26.80 -5.49 15.05
CA ASP A 359 -26.99 -5.25 13.63
C ASP A 359 -25.63 -5.07 12.92
N LYS A 360 -25.66 -4.97 11.58
CA LYS A 360 -24.43 -4.78 10.80
C LYS A 360 -23.72 -3.44 11.11
N ASN A 361 -24.46 -2.48 11.67
CA ASN A 361 -23.98 -1.13 11.99
C ASN A 361 -23.46 -1.00 13.43
N GLN A 362 -23.47 -2.09 14.22
CA GLN A 362 -23.08 -2.09 15.64
C GLN A 362 -23.74 -0.92 16.39
N THR A 363 -25.07 -0.86 16.30
CA THR A 363 -25.90 0.17 16.90
C THR A 363 -26.26 -0.20 18.34
N TYR A 364 -26.20 0.80 19.22
CA TYR A 364 -26.68 0.74 20.60
C TYR A 364 -27.96 1.56 20.72
N ASP A 365 -29.00 0.97 21.32
CA ASP A 365 -30.26 1.63 21.65
C ASP A 365 -30.19 2.16 23.07
N CYS A 366 -30.34 3.47 23.21
CA CYS A 366 -30.25 4.15 24.49
C CYS A 366 -31.61 4.74 24.86
N THR A 367 -32.12 4.41 26.05
CA THR A 367 -33.40 4.93 26.56
C THR A 367 -33.23 5.46 27.97
N TYR A 368 -33.70 6.68 28.23
CA TYR A 368 -33.84 7.22 29.58
C TYR A 368 -35.24 7.80 29.79
N TYR A 369 -35.65 7.95 31.05
CA TYR A 369 -36.97 8.43 31.44
C TYR A 369 -36.81 9.73 32.25
N PRO A 370 -36.91 10.91 31.62
CA PRO A 370 -36.78 12.17 32.32
C PRO A 370 -37.96 12.37 33.29
N THR A 371 -37.63 12.63 34.55
CA THR A 371 -38.60 12.74 35.66
C THR A 371 -39.00 14.19 35.98
N MET A 372 -38.34 15.18 35.35
CA MET A 372 -38.62 16.59 35.57
C MET A 372 -38.36 17.46 34.34
N GLU A 373 -38.99 18.62 34.32
CA GLU A 373 -38.83 19.63 33.27
C GLU A 373 -37.48 20.35 33.41
N GLY A 374 -36.90 20.73 32.27
CA GLY A 374 -35.68 21.54 32.22
C GLY A 374 -34.59 20.98 31.31
N GLN A 375 -33.42 21.60 31.35
CA GLN A 375 -32.29 21.24 30.49
C GLN A 375 -31.48 20.08 31.08
N TYR A 376 -31.45 18.97 30.36
CA TYR A 376 -30.65 17.79 30.69
C TYR A 376 -29.28 17.86 30.01
N LYS A 377 -28.31 17.11 30.53
CA LYS A 377 -27.00 16.92 29.92
C LYS A 377 -26.75 15.44 29.68
N VAL A 378 -26.71 15.02 28.42
CA VAL A 378 -26.47 13.63 28.00
C VAL A 378 -25.04 13.55 27.45
N ILE A 379 -24.16 12.87 28.16
CA ILE A 379 -22.77 12.64 27.77
C ILE A 379 -22.67 11.24 27.21
N VAL A 380 -22.17 11.12 25.98
CA VAL A 380 -21.94 9.82 25.33
C VAL A 380 -20.45 9.65 25.11
N LYS A 381 -19.93 8.51 25.55
CA LYS A 381 -18.52 8.13 25.39
C LYS A 381 -18.39 6.81 24.64
N PHE A 382 -17.31 6.69 23.89
CA PHE A 382 -16.91 5.47 23.21
C PHE A 382 -15.45 5.18 23.51
N ALA A 383 -15.17 4.00 24.07
CA ALA A 383 -13.83 3.62 24.56
C ALA A 383 -13.22 4.68 25.50
N GLY A 384 -14.02 5.23 26.41
CA GLY A 384 -13.60 6.23 27.39
C GLY A 384 -13.51 7.69 26.88
N GLN A 385 -13.55 7.92 25.56
CA GLN A 385 -13.50 9.26 24.96
C GLN A 385 -14.89 9.79 24.61
N GLU A 386 -15.13 11.10 24.74
CA GLU A 386 -16.39 11.72 24.33
C GLU A 386 -16.57 11.73 22.80
N VAL A 387 -17.77 11.41 22.34
CA VAL A 387 -18.10 11.34 20.91
C VAL A 387 -18.46 12.74 20.36
N PRO A 388 -18.43 12.94 19.03
CA PRO A 388 -18.82 14.22 18.44
C PRO A 388 -20.18 14.70 18.91
N LYS A 389 -20.28 16.01 19.22
CA LYS A 389 -21.48 16.71 19.73
C LYS A 389 -21.91 16.32 21.14
N SER A 390 -21.24 15.36 21.79
CA SER A 390 -21.33 15.21 23.24
C SER A 390 -20.64 16.41 23.92
N PRO A 391 -21.19 16.95 25.01
CA PRO A 391 -22.47 16.61 25.62
C PRO A 391 -23.69 17.16 24.84
N PHE A 392 -24.72 16.34 24.68
CA PHE A 392 -26.02 16.76 24.16
C PHE A 392 -26.84 17.43 25.27
N SER A 393 -27.62 18.46 24.91
CA SER A 393 -28.38 19.27 25.87
C SER A 393 -29.87 19.33 25.56
N PRO A 394 -30.62 18.21 25.66
CA PRO A 394 -32.06 18.18 25.39
C PRO A 394 -32.83 18.97 26.47
N TYR A 395 -33.80 19.78 26.04
CA TYR A 395 -34.78 20.38 26.92
C TYR A 395 -35.97 19.43 27.05
N ILE A 396 -36.35 19.12 28.29
CA ILE A 396 -37.52 18.30 28.59
C ILE A 396 -38.67 19.23 28.94
N ASP A 397 -39.71 19.19 28.11
CA ASP A 397 -40.97 19.90 28.33
C ASP A 397 -41.78 19.24 29.44
N GLY A 398 -42.78 19.95 29.98
CA GLY A 398 -43.73 19.41 30.96
C GLY A 398 -44.49 18.17 30.46
N LYS A 399 -45.49 17.70 31.22
CA LYS A 399 -46.23 16.48 30.86
C LYS A 399 -46.81 16.54 29.43
N ALA A 400 -46.57 15.47 28.67
CA ALA A 400 -47.05 15.32 27.31
C ALA A 400 -48.58 15.44 27.22
N GLY A 401 -49.04 16.09 26.15
CA GLY A 401 -50.45 16.24 25.83
C GLY A 401 -51.15 14.92 25.47
N ASP A 402 -52.47 14.92 25.64
CA ASP A 402 -53.37 13.80 25.38
C ASP A 402 -53.81 13.77 23.91
N ALA A 403 -53.12 12.97 23.10
CA ALA A 403 -53.39 12.79 21.67
C ALA A 403 -54.82 12.33 21.34
N SER A 404 -55.54 11.72 22.30
CA SER A 404 -56.94 11.29 22.09
C SER A 404 -57.90 12.46 21.93
N ARG A 405 -57.49 13.66 22.38
CA ARG A 405 -58.26 14.90 22.29
C ARG A 405 -57.99 15.68 21.01
N CYS A 406 -57.04 15.25 20.19
CA CYS A 406 -56.79 15.82 18.88
C CYS A 406 -57.85 15.37 17.87
N LYS A 407 -58.26 16.28 16.98
CA LYS A 407 -59.18 16.00 15.87
C LYS A 407 -58.55 16.44 14.56
N ALA A 408 -58.63 15.61 13.52
CA ALA A 408 -58.18 15.98 12.18
C ALA A 408 -59.33 15.96 11.18
N HIS A 409 -59.39 16.97 10.30
CA HIS A 409 -60.43 17.08 9.28
C HIS A 409 -59.95 17.92 8.09
N GLY A 410 -60.52 17.70 6.91
CA GLY A 410 -60.26 18.50 5.72
C GLY A 410 -60.19 17.66 4.44
N PRO A 411 -60.17 18.32 3.27
CA PRO A 411 -60.27 17.66 1.98
C PRO A 411 -59.12 16.69 1.67
N GLY A 412 -57.96 16.83 2.33
CA GLY A 412 -56.83 15.92 2.23
C GLY A 412 -56.93 14.64 3.06
N LEU A 413 -58.00 14.46 3.85
CA LEU A 413 -58.30 13.22 4.60
C LEU A 413 -59.59 12.54 4.13
N GLU A 414 -60.35 13.17 3.23
CA GLU A 414 -61.60 12.67 2.70
C GLU A 414 -61.37 11.69 1.54
N ALA A 415 -62.21 10.66 1.45
CA ALA A 415 -62.13 9.67 0.38
C ALA A 415 -62.64 10.27 -0.94
N ASN A 416 -61.87 10.12 -2.02
CA ASN A 416 -62.22 10.52 -3.40
C ASN A 416 -62.24 12.03 -3.71
N THR A 417 -61.72 12.87 -2.81
CA THR A 417 -61.55 14.33 -3.02
C THR A 417 -60.17 14.69 -3.56
N VAL A 418 -59.22 13.77 -3.46
CA VAL A 418 -57.80 14.00 -3.74
C VAL A 418 -57.44 13.49 -5.14
N ILE A 419 -56.76 14.32 -5.93
CA ILE A 419 -56.40 14.06 -7.34
C ILE A 419 -54.88 14.14 -7.48
N VAL A 420 -54.30 13.24 -8.28
CA VAL A 420 -52.86 13.25 -8.60
C VAL A 420 -52.39 14.63 -9.09
N ASP A 421 -51.24 15.07 -8.60
CA ASP A 421 -50.56 16.34 -8.87
C ASP A 421 -51.33 17.61 -8.49
N LYS A 422 -52.47 17.50 -7.79
CA LYS A 422 -53.18 18.65 -7.24
C LYS A 422 -52.89 18.82 -5.75
N PRO A 423 -52.59 20.04 -5.27
CA PRO A 423 -52.41 20.29 -3.85
C PRO A 423 -53.71 20.06 -3.08
N THR A 424 -53.59 19.44 -1.91
CA THR A 424 -54.68 19.27 -0.95
C THR A 424 -54.20 19.62 0.46
N TRP A 425 -55.13 19.73 1.40
CA TRP A 425 -54.84 20.14 2.77
C TRP A 425 -55.80 19.55 3.79
N PHE A 426 -55.38 19.50 5.05
CA PHE A 426 -56.24 19.21 6.19
C PHE A 426 -55.76 19.96 7.44
N GLU A 427 -56.59 20.03 8.46
CA GLU A 427 -56.29 20.70 9.72
C GLU A 427 -56.35 19.72 10.89
N ILE A 428 -55.41 19.90 11.83
CA ILE A 428 -55.34 19.18 13.10
C ILE A 428 -55.65 20.18 14.21
N ASP A 429 -56.71 19.94 14.96
CA ASP A 429 -57.09 20.69 16.15
C ASP A 429 -56.71 19.89 17.40
N ALA A 430 -55.73 20.42 18.13
CA ALA A 430 -55.15 19.93 19.36
C ALA A 430 -55.32 20.93 20.52
N THR A 431 -56.25 21.89 20.40
CA THR A 431 -56.47 22.94 21.41
C THR A 431 -56.76 22.38 22.81
N ASP A 432 -57.48 21.26 22.91
CA ASP A 432 -57.81 20.59 24.17
C ASP A 432 -56.85 19.45 24.55
N ALA A 433 -55.82 19.20 23.73
CA ALA A 433 -54.88 18.09 23.90
C ALA A 433 -53.69 18.43 24.81
N GLY A 434 -53.47 19.70 25.16
CA GLY A 434 -52.32 20.11 25.97
C GLY A 434 -51.06 20.31 25.13
N ASN A 435 -49.88 20.18 25.75
CA ASN A 435 -48.60 20.48 25.11
C ASN A 435 -48.11 19.31 24.25
N GLY A 436 -47.82 19.57 22.97
CA GLY A 436 -47.29 18.55 22.06
C GLY A 436 -47.14 19.08 20.65
N LEU A 437 -46.29 18.42 19.85
CA LEU A 437 -46.13 18.69 18.43
C LEU A 437 -46.98 17.72 17.61
N ALA A 438 -47.55 18.21 16.51
CA ALA A 438 -48.25 17.41 15.52
C ALA A 438 -47.26 16.92 14.45
N GLU A 439 -47.18 15.60 14.27
CA GLU A 439 -46.34 14.94 13.26
C GLU A 439 -47.25 14.22 12.25
N VAL A 440 -46.95 14.31 10.95
CA VAL A 440 -47.72 13.64 9.89
C VAL A 440 -46.79 12.84 9.01
N VAL A 441 -47.11 11.56 8.81
CA VAL A 441 -46.40 10.65 7.90
C VAL A 441 -47.37 10.13 6.86
N LEU A 442 -47.10 10.44 5.60
CA LEU A 442 -47.88 9.98 4.45
C LEU A 442 -47.17 8.79 3.80
N VAL A 443 -47.91 7.68 3.66
CA VAL A 443 -47.47 6.47 2.97
C VAL A 443 -48.21 6.39 1.63
N ASP A 444 -47.47 6.27 0.54
CA ASP A 444 -48.05 6.18 -0.79
C ASP A 444 -48.72 4.81 -1.07
N SER A 445 -49.34 4.67 -2.24
CA SER A 445 -50.02 3.44 -2.66
C SER A 445 -49.11 2.23 -2.84
N HIS A 446 -47.79 2.41 -2.84
CA HIS A 446 -46.77 1.36 -2.90
C HIS A 446 -46.13 1.06 -1.53
N GLY A 447 -46.62 1.69 -0.46
CA GLY A 447 -46.08 1.50 0.89
C GLY A 447 -44.79 2.28 1.17
N ARG A 448 -44.38 3.20 0.28
CA ARG A 448 -43.18 4.02 0.48
C ARG A 448 -43.49 5.23 1.37
N GLN A 449 -42.56 5.52 2.27
CA GLN A 449 -42.56 6.73 3.11
C GLN A 449 -41.69 7.82 2.45
N ASP A 450 -41.89 9.10 2.83
CA ASP A 450 -41.10 10.27 2.40
C ASP A 450 -41.14 10.67 0.90
N VAL A 451 -41.93 9.98 0.08
CA VAL A 451 -42.12 10.32 -1.35
C VAL A 451 -42.97 11.60 -1.52
N VAL A 452 -43.90 11.83 -0.60
CA VAL A 452 -44.80 12.99 -0.60
C VAL A 452 -44.57 13.79 0.68
N PRO A 453 -43.77 14.88 0.64
CA PRO A 453 -43.53 15.70 1.82
C PRO A 453 -44.82 16.41 2.24
N VAL A 454 -45.15 16.35 3.53
CA VAL A 454 -46.28 17.06 4.12
C VAL A 454 -45.75 18.31 4.83
N ALA A 455 -46.19 19.49 4.40
CA ALA A 455 -45.87 20.74 5.07
C ALA A 455 -46.83 20.94 6.25
N VAL A 456 -46.32 20.87 7.48
CA VAL A 456 -47.12 21.12 8.70
C VAL A 456 -46.81 22.53 9.21
N LYS A 457 -47.82 23.39 9.29
CA LYS A 457 -47.70 24.77 9.77
C LYS A 457 -48.67 25.04 10.90
N GLN A 458 -48.18 25.50 12.04
CA GLN A 458 -49.04 25.95 13.12
C GLN A 458 -49.73 27.28 12.74
N THR A 459 -51.06 27.30 12.74
CA THR A 459 -51.87 28.48 12.37
C THR A 459 -52.32 29.28 13.59
N SER A 460 -52.57 28.60 14.70
CA SER A 460 -52.83 29.18 16.02
C SER A 460 -52.37 28.23 17.13
N PRO A 461 -52.31 28.65 18.41
CA PRO A 461 -52.03 27.73 19.51
C PRO A 461 -52.95 26.50 19.45
N GLY A 462 -52.37 25.30 19.41
CA GLY A 462 -53.11 24.05 19.28
C GLY A 462 -53.77 23.77 17.93
N LYS A 463 -53.57 24.57 16.86
CA LYS A 463 -54.09 24.25 15.52
C LYS A 463 -52.99 24.22 14.47
N PHE A 464 -52.99 23.16 13.66
CA PHE A 464 -51.99 22.91 12.63
C PHE A 464 -52.67 22.71 11.27
N ARG A 465 -52.15 23.34 10.24
CA ARG A 465 -52.55 23.15 8.85
C ARG A 465 -51.50 22.32 8.13
N CYS A 466 -51.94 21.24 7.50
CA CYS A 466 -51.10 20.28 6.81
C CYS A 466 -51.42 20.33 5.32
N GLU A 467 -50.41 20.50 4.48
CA GLU A 467 -50.57 20.60 3.02
C GLU A 467 -49.66 19.59 2.31
N TYR A 468 -50.16 18.91 1.28
CA TYR A 468 -49.38 17.94 0.51
C TYR A 468 -49.87 17.83 -0.94
N VAL A 469 -49.02 17.29 -1.81
CA VAL A 469 -49.32 17.06 -3.25
C VAL A 469 -49.04 15.59 -3.59
N PRO A 470 -50.08 14.75 -3.76
CA PRO A 470 -49.88 13.34 -4.09
C PRO A 470 -49.45 13.17 -5.54
N ARG A 471 -48.46 12.29 -5.77
CA ARG A 471 -47.83 12.08 -7.09
C ARG A 471 -48.32 10.85 -7.83
N GLU A 472 -49.03 9.96 -7.14
CA GLU A 472 -49.50 8.70 -7.68
C GLU A 472 -50.96 8.47 -7.30
N SER A 473 -51.71 7.77 -8.15
CA SER A 473 -53.08 7.35 -7.85
C SER A 473 -53.10 6.09 -7.00
N GLY A 474 -54.17 5.90 -6.24
CA GLY A 474 -54.39 4.73 -5.38
C GLY A 474 -54.54 5.08 -3.90
N LEU A 475 -54.64 4.06 -3.07
CA LEU A 475 -54.90 4.21 -1.63
C LEU A 475 -53.63 4.64 -0.89
N HIS A 476 -53.61 5.87 -0.40
CA HIS A 476 -52.57 6.40 0.47
C HIS A 476 -52.99 6.29 1.94
N SER A 477 -52.04 6.23 2.86
CA SER A 477 -52.29 6.23 4.30
C SER A 477 -51.68 7.48 4.94
N VAL A 478 -52.53 8.36 5.47
CA VAL A 478 -52.10 9.55 6.22
C VAL A 478 -52.10 9.22 7.71
N ASN A 479 -50.92 9.14 8.30
CA ASN A 479 -50.71 8.82 9.72
C ASN A 479 -50.45 10.12 10.47
N ILE A 480 -51.24 10.40 11.50
CA ILE A 480 -51.16 11.64 12.27
C ILE A 480 -50.87 11.31 13.73
N PHE A 481 -49.85 11.97 14.30
CA PHE A 481 -49.41 11.80 15.67
C PHE A 481 -49.40 13.14 16.40
N PHE A 482 -49.65 13.09 17.72
CA PHE A 482 -49.50 14.22 18.62
C PHE A 482 -48.75 13.76 19.87
N ALA A 483 -47.69 14.49 20.24
CA ALA A 483 -46.80 14.10 21.34
C ALA A 483 -46.31 12.63 21.24
N GLY A 484 -46.00 12.18 20.01
CA GLY A 484 -45.52 10.82 19.73
C GLY A 484 -46.56 9.70 19.78
N ARG A 485 -47.84 10.01 20.02
CA ARG A 485 -48.95 9.03 20.01
C ARG A 485 -49.88 9.28 18.83
N PRO A 486 -50.44 8.23 18.19
CA PRO A 486 -51.41 8.42 17.12
C PRO A 486 -52.66 9.10 17.66
N ILE A 487 -53.20 10.06 16.91
CA ILE A 487 -54.48 10.69 17.25
C ILE A 487 -55.64 9.74 16.97
N THR A 488 -56.81 10.04 17.52
CA THR A 488 -58.04 9.30 17.24
C THR A 488 -58.30 9.22 15.72
N ASN A 489 -58.63 8.02 15.23
CA ASN A 489 -58.87 7.67 13.83
C ASN A 489 -57.66 7.68 12.88
N SER A 490 -56.45 7.93 13.37
CA SER A 490 -55.23 7.65 12.59
C SER A 490 -54.97 6.13 12.57
N PRO A 491 -54.60 5.52 11.43
CA PRO A 491 -54.36 6.14 10.12
C PRO A 491 -55.62 6.42 9.29
N TYR A 492 -55.57 7.47 8.47
CA TYR A 492 -56.62 7.83 7.51
C TYR A 492 -56.29 7.24 6.13
N GLY A 493 -57.18 6.42 5.59
CA GLY A 493 -57.08 5.91 4.22
C GLY A 493 -57.63 6.91 3.21
N VAL A 494 -56.80 7.38 2.27
CA VAL A 494 -57.14 8.40 1.28
C VAL A 494 -56.97 7.84 -0.13
N ASN A 495 -58.06 7.73 -0.88
CA ASN A 495 -58.01 7.27 -2.27
C ASN A 495 -57.72 8.43 -3.22
N VAL A 496 -56.56 8.39 -3.89
CA VAL A 496 -56.11 9.43 -4.84
C VAL A 496 -56.51 9.05 -6.26
N ALA A 497 -57.31 9.89 -6.92
CA ALA A 497 -57.82 9.67 -8.28
C ALA A 497 -56.84 10.12 -9.38
N SER A 498 -56.79 9.40 -10.51
CA SER A 498 -55.98 9.73 -11.68
C SER A 498 -56.50 10.98 -12.41
N SER A 499 -55.60 11.76 -13.02
CA SER A 499 -55.87 13.07 -13.64
C SER A 499 -56.68 13.04 -14.95
N SER A 500 -57.16 11.89 -15.41
CA SER A 500 -57.98 11.74 -16.63
C SER A 500 -59.48 11.80 -16.33
N ILE A 501 -59.99 12.97 -15.96
CA ILE A 501 -61.42 13.30 -16.13
C ILE A 501 -61.49 14.71 -16.72
N SER A 502 -61.67 14.78 -18.03
CA SER A 502 -62.07 15.99 -18.75
C SER A 502 -63.39 15.74 -19.47
N SER A 503 -64.51 15.99 -18.78
CA SER A 503 -65.65 16.75 -19.31
C SER A 503 -66.87 16.55 -18.40
N TYR A 504 -67.44 17.68 -17.97
CA TYR A 504 -68.85 17.80 -17.62
C TYR A 504 -69.69 17.28 -18.79
N ASP A 505 -70.35 16.12 -18.66
CA ASP A 505 -71.65 15.87 -19.33
C ASP A 505 -72.33 14.53 -19.00
N ASP A 506 -71.75 13.59 -18.24
CA ASP A 506 -72.38 12.25 -18.04
C ASP A 506 -72.93 11.94 -16.64
N ILE A 507 -73.18 12.96 -15.81
CA ILE A 507 -73.90 12.77 -14.53
C ILE A 507 -75.39 13.08 -14.72
N ARG A 508 -76.03 12.30 -15.57
CA ARG A 508 -77.49 12.20 -15.61
C ARG A 508 -77.94 10.87 -16.18
N ASP A 509 -77.60 9.78 -15.50
CA ASP A 509 -78.61 8.76 -15.27
C ASP A 509 -78.21 7.71 -14.23
N ARG A 510 -79.20 7.39 -13.40
CA ARG A 510 -79.44 6.11 -12.71
C ARG A 510 -78.90 5.89 -11.29
N PHE A 511 -79.78 6.31 -10.38
CA PHE A 511 -80.33 5.55 -9.24
C PHE A 511 -79.47 5.27 -8.00
N THR A 512 -79.76 6.05 -6.95
CA THR A 512 -79.95 5.60 -5.56
C THR A 512 -81.26 4.78 -5.43
N PRO A 513 -81.64 4.23 -4.26
CA PRO A 513 -80.89 3.53 -3.20
C PRO A 513 -81.62 2.26 -2.66
N SER A 514 -80.94 1.42 -1.86
CA SER A 514 -81.48 0.67 -0.70
C SER A 514 -80.31 -0.12 -0.05
N GLU A 515 -79.85 0.18 1.17
CA GLU A 515 -80.40 -0.27 2.49
C GLU A 515 -80.40 -1.81 2.59
N GLU A 516 -79.90 -2.51 3.60
CA GLU A 516 -79.28 -2.23 4.91
C GLU A 516 -78.67 -3.58 5.40
N ASP A 517 -77.99 -3.54 6.55
CA ASP A 517 -77.73 -4.64 7.51
C ASP A 517 -76.45 -5.51 7.49
N ASN A 518 -75.56 -5.10 8.41
CA ASN A 518 -75.08 -5.84 9.59
C ASN A 518 -73.91 -6.86 9.52
N TYR A 519 -72.81 -6.37 10.10
CA TYR A 519 -72.05 -6.91 11.24
C TYR A 519 -71.16 -8.17 11.12
N SER A 520 -69.89 -7.89 11.44
CA SER A 520 -68.96 -8.65 12.31
C SER A 520 -68.32 -9.95 11.81
N SER A 521 -67.00 -9.86 11.72
CA SER A 521 -66.02 -10.65 12.49
C SER A 521 -66.01 -12.18 12.41
N ILE A 522 -64.80 -12.69 12.19
CA ILE A 522 -64.12 -13.85 12.82
C ILE A 522 -63.57 -14.89 11.81
N GLU A 523 -62.24 -14.97 11.84
CA GLU A 523 -61.33 -16.14 11.79
C GLU A 523 -61.54 -17.32 10.83
N LEU A 524 -60.43 -17.57 10.11
CA LEU A 524 -59.70 -18.83 9.94
C LEU A 524 -60.44 -20.19 9.74
N GLU A 525 -60.00 -20.80 8.64
CA GLU A 525 -59.61 -22.22 8.43
C GLU A 525 -60.50 -23.19 7.63
N ARG A 526 -59.77 -23.88 6.74
CA ARG A 526 -59.85 -25.31 6.34
C ARG A 526 -60.75 -25.76 5.17
N SER A 527 -60.07 -25.84 4.02
CA SER A 527 -59.61 -27.08 3.37
C SER A 527 -60.60 -28.08 2.73
N LYS A 528 -60.25 -28.43 1.47
CA LYS A 528 -60.22 -29.77 0.79
C LYS A 528 -61.20 -30.03 -0.35
N SER A 529 -60.62 -30.25 -1.55
CA SER A 529 -60.68 -31.52 -2.32
C SER A 529 -59.89 -31.32 -3.64
N THR A 530 -58.75 -31.98 -3.93
CA THR A 530 -58.50 -33.34 -4.50
C THR A 530 -59.45 -33.75 -5.63
N THR A 531 -59.08 -34.33 -6.78
CA THR A 531 -57.84 -34.52 -7.60
C THR A 531 -58.35 -35.19 -8.89
N SER A 532 -57.73 -34.97 -10.06
CA SER A 532 -57.52 -36.05 -11.04
C SER A 532 -56.36 -35.72 -11.99
N VAL A 533 -55.47 -36.70 -12.13
CA VAL A 533 -54.15 -36.75 -12.77
C VAL A 533 -54.32 -37.14 -14.26
N ASP A 534 -53.58 -36.59 -15.23
CA ASP A 534 -52.38 -37.14 -15.89
C ASP A 534 -52.11 -36.21 -17.11
N THR A 535 -50.92 -35.80 -17.58
CA THR A 535 -49.57 -36.38 -17.57
C THR A 535 -48.52 -35.24 -17.64
N ILE A 536 -47.40 -35.40 -16.94
CA ILE A 536 -46.27 -34.46 -16.85
C ILE A 536 -45.25 -34.71 -17.97
N SER A 537 -44.73 -33.65 -18.60
CA SER A 537 -43.28 -33.55 -18.90
C SER A 537 -42.82 -32.09 -19.14
N HIS A 538 -42.08 -31.58 -18.15
CA HIS A 538 -41.15 -30.44 -18.18
C HIS A 538 -41.66 -29.00 -18.39
N VAL A 539 -42.09 -28.38 -17.29
CA VAL A 539 -41.84 -26.94 -17.07
C VAL A 539 -40.57 -26.82 -16.22
N ARG A 540 -39.49 -26.33 -16.83
CA ARG A 540 -38.31 -25.85 -16.11
C ARG A 540 -38.73 -24.62 -15.31
N PHE A 541 -38.49 -24.61 -14.00
CA PHE A 541 -38.49 -23.38 -13.22
C PHE A 541 -37.43 -22.44 -13.81
N GLN A 542 -37.82 -21.29 -14.34
CA GLN A 542 -36.88 -20.21 -14.62
C GLN A 542 -36.44 -19.63 -13.27
N ASN A 543 -35.16 -19.77 -12.94
CA ASN A 543 -34.58 -19.21 -11.72
C ASN A 543 -34.72 -17.68 -11.74
N ALA A 544 -35.23 -17.10 -10.65
CA ALA A 544 -35.22 -15.65 -10.42
C ALA A 544 -33.77 -15.12 -10.44
N SER A 545 -33.57 -13.90 -10.95
CA SER A 545 -32.25 -13.25 -10.99
C SER A 545 -31.67 -13.03 -9.59
N ASP A 546 -30.38 -13.34 -9.42
CA ASP A 546 -29.61 -13.12 -8.19
C ASP A 546 -28.48 -12.11 -8.42
N ALA A 547 -28.77 -10.83 -8.15
CA ALA A 547 -27.82 -9.73 -8.32
C ALA A 547 -26.54 -9.89 -7.49
N LYS A 548 -26.57 -10.65 -6.39
CA LYS A 548 -25.39 -10.86 -5.52
C LYS A 548 -24.30 -11.70 -6.18
N LYS A 549 -24.62 -12.40 -7.27
CA LYS A 549 -23.66 -13.16 -8.08
C LYS A 549 -22.99 -12.33 -9.16
N CYS A 550 -23.53 -11.15 -9.45
CA CYS A 550 -22.88 -10.23 -10.37
C CYS A 550 -21.60 -9.64 -9.77
N ARG A 551 -20.65 -9.25 -10.62
CA ARG A 551 -19.42 -8.55 -10.24
C ARG A 551 -19.17 -7.40 -11.21
N ALA A 552 -18.64 -6.29 -10.73
CA ALA A 552 -18.24 -5.18 -11.59
C ALA A 552 -16.80 -4.76 -11.28
N TYR A 553 -16.09 -4.43 -12.34
CA TYR A 553 -14.64 -4.23 -12.39
C TYR A 553 -14.32 -3.17 -13.44
N GLY A 554 -13.26 -2.38 -13.24
CA GLY A 554 -12.79 -1.40 -14.22
C GLY A 554 -12.50 -0.02 -13.64
N ARG A 555 -11.86 0.81 -14.46
CA ARG A 555 -11.35 2.14 -14.09
C ARG A 555 -12.47 3.09 -13.68
N GLY A 556 -13.60 3.04 -14.40
CA GLY A 556 -14.75 3.93 -14.19
C GLY A 556 -15.53 3.70 -12.90
N ILE A 557 -15.15 2.74 -12.06
CA ILE A 557 -15.76 2.53 -10.74
C ILE A 557 -14.71 2.56 -9.62
N GLN A 558 -13.49 3.01 -9.92
CA GLN A 558 -12.45 3.23 -8.91
C GLN A 558 -12.73 4.51 -8.12
N PRO A 559 -12.40 4.55 -6.82
CA PRO A 559 -12.66 5.73 -5.99
C PRO A 559 -11.92 6.99 -6.43
N LYS A 560 -10.77 6.84 -7.10
CA LYS A 560 -9.85 7.93 -7.51
C LYS A 560 -9.25 7.66 -8.89
N GLY A 561 -8.66 8.69 -9.48
CA GLY A 561 -7.90 8.64 -10.74
C GLY A 561 -8.69 9.04 -11.99
N ILE A 562 -10.02 9.08 -11.91
CA ILE A 562 -10.86 9.60 -13.01
C ILE A 562 -10.75 11.13 -13.09
N ARG A 563 -10.58 11.65 -14.31
CA ARG A 563 -10.52 13.09 -14.60
C ARG A 563 -11.66 13.53 -15.52
N THR A 564 -11.99 14.82 -15.49
CA THR A 564 -12.96 15.40 -16.43
C THR A 564 -12.53 15.18 -17.88
N GLY A 565 -13.42 14.65 -18.70
CA GLY A 565 -13.16 14.34 -20.12
C GLY A 565 -12.62 12.91 -20.36
N ASP A 566 -12.26 12.17 -19.32
CA ASP A 566 -11.86 10.77 -19.46
C ASP A 566 -13.00 9.89 -19.97
N VAL A 567 -12.66 8.85 -20.72
CA VAL A 567 -13.58 7.73 -20.96
C VAL A 567 -13.47 6.77 -19.76
N ALA A 568 -14.43 6.87 -18.84
CA ALA A 568 -14.49 6.05 -17.63
C ALA A 568 -15.23 4.73 -17.93
N GLU A 569 -14.47 3.67 -18.24
CA GLU A 569 -15.00 2.35 -18.61
C GLU A 569 -14.98 1.35 -17.44
N PHE A 570 -16.00 0.49 -17.37
CA PHE A 570 -16.07 -0.66 -16.46
C PHE A 570 -16.89 -1.79 -17.07
N ARG A 571 -16.66 -3.03 -16.60
CA ARG A 571 -17.37 -4.24 -17.04
C ARG A 571 -18.18 -4.83 -15.91
N VAL A 572 -19.32 -5.41 -16.26
CA VAL A 572 -20.23 -6.11 -15.34
C VAL A 572 -20.42 -7.55 -15.81
N PHE A 573 -20.02 -8.49 -14.95
CA PHE A 573 -20.14 -9.92 -15.15
C PHE A 573 -21.37 -10.44 -14.41
N THR A 574 -22.23 -11.16 -15.11
CA THR A 574 -23.52 -11.69 -14.62
C THR A 574 -23.59 -13.22 -14.74
N LYS A 575 -22.42 -13.87 -14.78
CA LYS A 575 -22.31 -15.34 -14.79
C LYS A 575 -23.01 -15.88 -13.54
N ASP A 576 -23.80 -16.93 -13.71
CA ASP A 576 -24.56 -17.63 -12.65
C ASP A 576 -25.64 -16.79 -11.92
N ALA A 577 -25.87 -15.54 -12.34
CA ALA A 577 -26.85 -14.62 -11.75
C ALA A 577 -28.29 -14.86 -12.23
N GLY A 578 -28.53 -15.82 -13.12
CA GLY A 578 -29.85 -16.03 -13.74
C GLY A 578 -30.20 -14.94 -14.77
N GLU A 579 -31.44 -14.94 -15.24
CA GLU A 579 -31.91 -13.99 -16.25
C GLU A 579 -32.41 -12.69 -15.58
N GLY A 580 -31.74 -11.57 -15.84
CA GLY A 580 -32.10 -10.27 -15.27
C GLY A 580 -31.71 -9.09 -16.18
N VAL A 581 -32.34 -7.93 -15.95
CA VAL A 581 -32.06 -6.69 -16.69
C VAL A 581 -30.97 -5.91 -15.98
N MET A 582 -29.91 -5.56 -16.71
CA MET A 582 -28.80 -4.75 -16.24
C MET A 582 -29.09 -3.25 -16.45
N LYS A 583 -28.85 -2.42 -15.43
CA LYS A 583 -28.87 -0.96 -15.55
C LYS A 583 -27.67 -0.34 -14.84
N ALA A 584 -27.08 0.68 -15.45
CA ALA A 584 -26.06 1.53 -14.85
C ALA A 584 -26.51 3.00 -14.91
N LEU A 585 -26.56 3.67 -13.77
CA LEU A 585 -26.92 5.09 -13.64
C LEU A 585 -25.75 5.83 -13.00
N VAL A 586 -25.26 6.89 -13.66
CA VAL A 586 -24.17 7.71 -13.16
C VAL A 586 -24.74 9.06 -12.74
N ALA A 587 -24.56 9.42 -11.47
CA ALA A 587 -24.94 10.73 -10.95
C ALA A 587 -23.68 11.54 -10.64
N GLY A 588 -23.60 12.76 -11.17
CA GLY A 588 -22.54 13.71 -10.83
C GLY A 588 -22.88 14.58 -9.61
N PRO A 589 -22.03 15.59 -9.31
CA PRO A 589 -22.27 16.55 -8.25
C PRO A 589 -23.64 17.20 -8.42
N GLU A 590 -24.40 17.32 -7.32
CA GLU A 590 -25.78 17.84 -7.27
C GLU A 590 -26.87 16.92 -7.87
N GLY A 591 -26.54 15.65 -8.15
CA GLY A 591 -27.51 14.64 -8.62
C GLY A 591 -27.81 14.70 -10.12
N LEU A 592 -27.02 15.46 -10.90
CA LEU A 592 -27.17 15.53 -12.36
C LEU A 592 -26.78 14.17 -12.98
N GLU A 593 -27.70 13.56 -13.73
CA GLU A 593 -27.43 12.29 -14.41
C GLU A 593 -26.48 12.47 -15.60
N ILE A 594 -25.48 11.58 -15.69
CA ILE A 594 -24.52 11.50 -16.79
C ILE A 594 -24.88 10.30 -17.67
N PRO A 595 -24.97 10.47 -19.00
CA PRO A 595 -25.21 9.35 -19.90
C PRO A 595 -24.14 8.26 -19.75
N CYS A 596 -24.58 7.04 -19.44
CA CYS A 596 -23.75 5.85 -19.41
C CYS A 596 -24.11 4.95 -20.59
N ARG A 597 -23.14 4.70 -21.48
CA ARG A 597 -23.29 3.76 -22.58
C ARG A 597 -23.12 2.35 -22.04
N ILE A 598 -24.07 1.47 -22.35
CA ILE A 598 -24.04 0.06 -21.94
C ILE A 598 -24.09 -0.80 -23.21
N THR A 599 -23.12 -1.68 -23.37
CA THR A 599 -23.04 -2.64 -24.48
C THR A 599 -23.00 -4.05 -23.89
N LYS A 600 -23.78 -4.98 -24.45
CA LYS A 600 -23.75 -6.39 -24.03
C LYS A 600 -22.80 -7.15 -24.96
N ASP A 601 -21.63 -7.52 -24.44
CA ASP A 601 -20.56 -8.14 -25.25
C ASP A 601 -20.85 -9.61 -25.52
N ASN A 602 -21.43 -10.31 -24.54
CA ASN A 602 -21.85 -11.70 -24.65
C ASN A 602 -23.02 -11.98 -23.68
N SER A 603 -23.45 -13.24 -23.56
CA SER A 603 -24.60 -13.62 -22.71
C SER A 603 -24.50 -13.18 -21.25
N THR A 604 -23.28 -13.05 -20.71
CA THR A 604 -22.98 -12.86 -19.28
C THR A 604 -22.09 -11.65 -18.98
N THR A 605 -21.74 -10.82 -19.96
CA THR A 605 -20.82 -9.69 -19.78
C THR A 605 -21.36 -8.44 -20.46
N TYR A 606 -21.29 -7.32 -19.74
CA TYR A 606 -21.66 -5.99 -20.21
C TYR A 606 -20.46 -5.05 -20.06
N THR A 607 -20.18 -4.23 -21.07
CA THR A 607 -19.23 -3.12 -21.01
C THR A 607 -19.98 -1.81 -20.90
N CYS A 608 -19.59 -0.99 -19.92
CA CYS A 608 -20.19 0.29 -19.60
C CYS A 608 -19.17 1.40 -19.68
N GLY A 609 -19.57 2.59 -20.15
CA GLY A 609 -18.69 3.74 -20.19
C GLY A 609 -19.44 5.05 -20.01
N TYR A 610 -18.83 6.00 -19.31
CA TYR A 610 -19.33 7.38 -19.20
C TYR A 610 -18.18 8.38 -19.33
N VAL A 611 -18.51 9.63 -19.62
CA VAL A 611 -17.53 10.73 -19.70
C VAL A 611 -17.94 11.81 -18.72
N PRO A 612 -17.26 11.96 -17.57
CA PRO A 612 -17.61 12.99 -16.61
C PRO A 612 -17.16 14.37 -17.08
N THR A 613 -18.04 15.36 -16.97
CA THR A 613 -17.79 16.73 -17.43
C THR A 613 -17.65 17.74 -16.30
N ARG A 614 -17.93 17.34 -15.05
CA ARG A 614 -17.83 18.17 -13.85
C ARG A 614 -16.85 17.55 -12.86
N ILE A 615 -16.21 18.40 -12.06
CA ILE A 615 -15.28 17.99 -10.98
C ILE A 615 -16.10 17.68 -9.73
N GLY A 616 -15.64 16.70 -8.93
CA GLY A 616 -16.18 16.39 -7.61
C GLY A 616 -16.80 14.98 -7.52
N PRO A 617 -17.59 14.72 -6.47
CA PRO A 617 -18.08 13.37 -6.18
C PRO A 617 -19.14 12.94 -7.18
N HIS A 618 -18.93 11.77 -7.76
CA HIS A 618 -19.86 11.05 -8.62
C HIS A 618 -20.26 9.72 -7.96
N THR A 619 -21.43 9.20 -8.35
CA THR A 619 -21.93 7.91 -7.88
C THR A 619 -22.37 7.06 -9.07
N VAL A 620 -21.76 5.89 -9.22
CA VAL A 620 -22.14 4.89 -10.23
C VAL A 620 -23.03 3.83 -9.57
N ASN A 621 -24.30 3.79 -9.95
CA ASN A 621 -25.27 2.83 -9.47
C ASN A 621 -25.44 1.71 -10.48
N ILE A 622 -25.11 0.47 -10.10
CA ILE A 622 -25.23 -0.70 -10.97
C ILE A 622 -26.27 -1.66 -10.36
N THR A 623 -27.29 -2.00 -11.14
CA THR A 623 -28.34 -2.93 -10.74
C THR A 623 -28.51 -4.04 -11.77
N TYR A 624 -28.90 -5.23 -11.29
CA TYR A 624 -29.24 -6.39 -12.10
C TYR A 624 -30.54 -7.01 -11.60
N GLY A 625 -31.54 -7.20 -12.46
CA GLY A 625 -32.85 -7.70 -12.05
C GLY A 625 -33.58 -6.78 -11.06
N GLY A 626 -33.27 -5.48 -11.08
CA GLY A 626 -33.85 -4.48 -10.18
C GLY A 626 -33.16 -4.33 -8.81
N ALA A 627 -32.17 -5.16 -8.48
CA ALA A 627 -31.41 -5.08 -7.23
C ALA A 627 -29.97 -4.64 -7.46
N HIS A 628 -29.36 -3.95 -6.48
CA HIS A 628 -27.95 -3.56 -6.53
C HIS A 628 -27.02 -4.78 -6.54
N ILE A 629 -26.00 -4.72 -7.39
CA ILE A 629 -24.90 -5.69 -7.36
C ILE A 629 -23.99 -5.41 -6.15
N PRO A 630 -23.14 -6.37 -5.71
CA PRO A 630 -22.20 -6.14 -4.62
C PRO A 630 -21.33 -4.90 -4.86
N LYS A 631 -21.09 -4.13 -3.80
CA LYS A 631 -20.38 -2.84 -3.77
C LYS A 631 -21.05 -1.66 -4.48
N SER A 632 -22.16 -1.86 -5.21
CA SER A 632 -22.97 -0.72 -5.67
C SER A 632 -23.72 -0.10 -4.48
N PRO A 633 -23.84 1.23 -4.41
CA PRO A 633 -23.27 2.25 -5.31
C PRO A 633 -21.75 2.44 -5.18
N PHE A 634 -21.09 2.73 -6.30
CA PHE A 634 -19.65 3.00 -6.36
C PHE A 634 -19.41 4.52 -6.30
N PRO A 635 -18.78 5.05 -5.24
CA PRO A 635 -18.36 6.44 -5.20
C PRO A 635 -17.11 6.63 -6.07
N VAL A 636 -17.10 7.66 -6.90
CA VAL A 636 -15.98 8.01 -7.79
C VAL A 636 -15.69 9.50 -7.64
N ASP A 637 -14.48 9.86 -7.21
CA ASP A 637 -14.06 11.26 -7.13
C ASP A 637 -13.41 11.68 -8.45
N VAL A 638 -14.03 12.64 -9.14
CA VAL A 638 -13.56 13.13 -10.45
C VAL A 638 -12.75 14.40 -10.26
N THR A 639 -11.49 14.35 -10.68
CA THR A 639 -10.55 15.48 -10.58
C THR A 639 -10.44 16.25 -11.91
N PRO A 640 -9.82 17.45 -11.93
CA PRO A 640 -9.62 18.20 -13.17
C PRO A 640 -8.76 17.42 -14.19
N PHE A 641 -8.93 17.73 -15.47
CA PHE A 641 -8.02 17.29 -16.54
C PHE A 641 -6.56 17.65 -16.19
N LYS A 642 -5.63 16.73 -16.47
CA LYS A 642 -4.19 16.91 -16.30
C LYS A 642 -3.48 16.34 -17.51
N ASP A 643 -2.50 17.09 -17.96
CA ASP A 643 -1.50 16.59 -18.89
C ASP A 643 -0.22 16.28 -18.11
N SER A 644 0.50 15.26 -18.55
CA SER A 644 1.77 14.85 -17.96
C SER A 644 2.65 14.32 -19.08
N ARG A 645 3.97 14.48 -18.93
CA ARG A 645 4.95 13.84 -19.80
C ARG A 645 5.27 12.42 -19.33
N ILE A 646 4.90 12.04 -18.11
CA ILE A 646 5.12 10.69 -17.59
C ILE A 646 4.31 9.68 -18.40
N ARG A 647 4.93 8.58 -18.77
CA ARG A 647 4.31 7.49 -19.53
C ARG A 647 4.63 6.15 -18.87
N ALA A 648 3.67 5.25 -18.92
CA ALA A 648 3.81 3.91 -18.37
C ALA A 648 3.34 2.90 -19.41
N PHE A 649 4.10 1.81 -19.58
CA PHE A 649 3.81 0.77 -20.55
C PHE A 649 4.40 -0.57 -20.10
N GLY A 650 3.78 -1.67 -20.51
CA GLY A 650 4.21 -3.03 -20.17
C GLY A 650 3.04 -3.95 -19.83
N PRO A 651 3.25 -5.27 -19.91
CA PRO A 651 2.19 -6.26 -19.73
C PRO A 651 1.52 -6.15 -18.35
N GLY A 652 2.27 -5.78 -17.31
CA GLY A 652 1.77 -5.63 -15.94
C GLY A 652 0.72 -4.53 -15.75
N LEU A 653 0.53 -3.61 -16.71
CA LEU A 653 -0.55 -2.62 -16.68
C LEU A 653 -1.88 -3.15 -17.25
N GLU A 654 -1.84 -4.26 -17.97
CA GLU A 654 -3.00 -4.87 -18.64
C GLU A 654 -3.38 -6.22 -18.02
N GLY A 655 -2.41 -6.97 -17.48
CA GLY A 655 -2.65 -8.27 -16.89
C GLY A 655 -1.41 -8.92 -16.28
N GLY A 656 -1.55 -10.20 -15.97
CA GLY A 656 -0.48 -11.00 -15.39
C GLY A 656 -1.01 -12.35 -14.91
N VAL A 657 -0.14 -13.14 -14.28
CA VAL A 657 -0.47 -14.51 -13.85
C VAL A 657 0.00 -14.71 -12.41
N ILE A 658 -0.83 -15.38 -11.60
CA ILE A 658 -0.49 -15.66 -10.19
C ILE A 658 0.85 -16.39 -10.10
N GLY A 659 1.72 -15.91 -9.21
CA GLY A 659 3.02 -16.51 -8.95
C GLY A 659 4.14 -16.03 -9.88
N PHE A 660 3.81 -15.27 -10.93
CA PHE A 660 4.77 -14.61 -11.82
C PHE A 660 4.79 -13.10 -11.56
N PRO A 661 5.92 -12.40 -11.82
CA PRO A 661 5.96 -10.95 -11.80
C PRO A 661 5.11 -10.36 -12.93
N ALA A 662 4.37 -9.31 -12.62
CA ALA A 662 3.70 -8.44 -13.57
C ALA A 662 4.55 -7.18 -13.76
N ASP A 663 5.24 -7.09 -14.90
CA ASP A 663 6.25 -6.08 -15.20
C ASP A 663 5.70 -4.91 -16.00
N PHE A 664 6.09 -3.69 -15.65
CA PHE A 664 5.90 -2.49 -16.46
C PHE A 664 7.04 -1.49 -16.28
N VAL A 665 7.14 -0.53 -17.19
CA VAL A 665 8.12 0.55 -17.16
C VAL A 665 7.41 1.88 -17.05
N VAL A 666 7.98 2.78 -16.26
CA VAL A 666 7.55 4.18 -16.16
C VAL A 666 8.69 5.08 -16.61
N GLU A 667 8.40 6.03 -17.47
CA GLU A 667 9.35 6.99 -18.01
C GLU A 667 8.88 8.40 -17.70
N THR A 668 9.75 9.21 -17.10
CA THR A 668 9.39 10.57 -16.65
C THR A 668 9.43 11.59 -17.78
N ASN A 669 10.16 11.31 -18.87
CA ASN A 669 10.35 12.22 -20.00
C ASN A 669 10.77 13.64 -19.58
N GLY A 670 11.63 13.71 -18.56
CA GLY A 670 12.15 14.96 -18.00
C GLY A 670 11.16 15.73 -17.14
N GLU A 671 10.01 15.15 -16.77
CA GLU A 671 9.15 15.64 -15.71
C GLU A 671 9.78 15.32 -14.34
N THR A 672 9.85 16.32 -13.46
CA THR A 672 10.44 16.17 -12.12
C THR A 672 9.33 16.03 -11.08
N GLY A 673 9.43 15.03 -10.21
CA GLY A 673 8.46 14.80 -9.15
C GLY A 673 8.70 13.47 -8.44
N SER A 674 8.06 13.28 -7.29
CA SER A 674 8.11 11.99 -6.58
C SER A 674 7.13 11.01 -7.23
N LEU A 675 7.65 9.88 -7.73
CA LEU A 675 6.82 8.78 -8.24
C LEU A 675 6.36 7.88 -7.11
N GLY A 676 5.06 7.60 -7.06
CA GLY A 676 4.45 6.64 -6.15
C GLY A 676 3.76 5.51 -6.91
N PHE A 677 3.74 4.31 -6.33
CA PHE A 677 3.07 3.15 -6.92
C PHE A 677 2.16 2.51 -5.87
N SER A 678 0.91 2.25 -6.25
CA SER A 678 -0.04 1.48 -5.42
C SER A 678 -0.75 0.47 -6.30
N ILE A 679 -0.89 -0.78 -5.83
CA ILE A 679 -1.59 -1.84 -6.54
C ILE A 679 -2.73 -2.32 -5.65
N GLU A 680 -3.96 -2.00 -6.05
CA GLU A 680 -5.18 -2.33 -5.32
C GLU A 680 -5.90 -3.48 -6.01
N GLY A 681 -6.24 -4.54 -5.28
CA GLY A 681 -6.92 -5.69 -5.88
C GLY A 681 -7.38 -6.72 -4.86
N PRO A 682 -7.76 -7.93 -5.31
CA PRO A 682 -8.16 -9.04 -4.45
C PRO A 682 -7.12 -9.44 -3.38
N SER A 683 -5.83 -9.16 -3.61
CA SER A 683 -4.77 -9.31 -2.62
C SER A 683 -3.79 -8.15 -2.66
N GLN A 684 -3.01 -7.99 -1.59
CA GLN A 684 -1.88 -7.06 -1.58
C GLN A 684 -0.72 -7.69 -2.37
N ALA A 685 -0.25 -6.99 -3.40
CA ALA A 685 0.91 -7.39 -4.19
C ALA A 685 2.17 -6.73 -3.65
N ARG A 686 3.28 -7.48 -3.55
CA ARG A 686 4.61 -6.89 -3.34
C ARG A 686 4.96 -6.06 -4.57
N ILE A 687 5.51 -4.88 -4.38
CA ILE A 687 5.95 -3.99 -5.45
C ILE A 687 7.46 -3.83 -5.36
N GLU A 688 8.16 -3.96 -6.48
CA GLU A 688 9.56 -3.62 -6.62
C GLU A 688 9.71 -2.55 -7.69
N CYS A 689 10.54 -1.54 -7.42
CA CYS A 689 10.86 -0.48 -8.36
C CYS A 689 12.38 -0.36 -8.44
N ASN A 690 12.91 -0.44 -9.67
CA ASN A 690 14.31 -0.23 -9.97
C ASN A 690 14.47 0.99 -10.86
N ASP A 691 15.04 2.07 -10.32
CA ASP A 691 15.42 3.25 -11.10
C ASP A 691 16.64 2.92 -11.97
N ASN A 692 16.53 3.19 -13.27
CA ASN A 692 17.60 2.94 -14.23
C ASN A 692 18.57 4.11 -14.36
N GLY A 693 18.31 5.25 -13.71
CA GLY A 693 19.17 6.45 -13.75
C GLY A 693 19.15 7.21 -15.08
N ASP A 694 18.29 6.81 -16.02
CA ASP A 694 18.09 7.45 -17.33
C ASP A 694 16.73 8.19 -17.42
N GLY A 695 16.05 8.36 -16.28
CA GLY A 695 14.70 8.91 -16.22
C GLY A 695 13.60 7.87 -16.43
N SER A 696 13.95 6.58 -16.51
CA SER A 696 13.00 5.45 -16.48
C SER A 696 13.16 4.57 -15.25
N ALA A 697 12.07 3.93 -14.83
CA ALA A 697 12.03 2.96 -13.74
C ALA A 697 11.34 1.67 -14.20
N ASN A 698 11.93 0.53 -13.89
CA ASN A 698 11.34 -0.79 -14.08
C ASN A 698 10.57 -1.18 -12.81
N VAL A 699 9.27 -1.39 -12.93
CA VAL A 699 8.36 -1.70 -11.83
C VAL A 699 7.79 -3.10 -12.02
N ARG A 700 7.73 -3.88 -10.94
CA ARG A 700 7.18 -5.23 -10.94
C ARG A 700 6.29 -5.42 -9.74
N TYR A 701 5.20 -6.17 -9.90
CA TYR A 701 4.41 -6.60 -8.76
C TYR A 701 4.02 -8.08 -8.86
N TRP A 702 3.80 -8.73 -7.72
CA TRP A 702 3.47 -10.15 -7.65
C TRP A 702 2.05 -10.36 -7.14
N PRO A 703 1.07 -10.53 -8.05
CA PRO A 703 -0.29 -10.85 -7.64
C PRO A 703 -0.37 -12.29 -7.14
N THR A 704 -1.13 -12.49 -6.07
CA THR A 704 -1.28 -13.80 -5.40
C THR A 704 -2.69 -14.38 -5.52
N ILE A 705 -3.65 -13.59 -6.00
CA ILE A 705 -5.04 -13.99 -6.18
C ILE A 705 -5.49 -13.56 -7.58
N HIS A 706 -6.30 -14.38 -8.24
CA HIS A 706 -6.87 -14.06 -9.55
C HIS A 706 -7.88 -12.90 -9.45
N GLY A 707 -8.03 -12.14 -10.52
CA GLY A 707 -9.01 -11.05 -10.61
C GLY A 707 -8.38 -9.75 -11.09
N GLU A 708 -9.17 -8.67 -11.05
CA GLU A 708 -8.73 -7.38 -11.56
C GLU A 708 -8.01 -6.55 -10.48
N TYR A 709 -6.87 -5.96 -10.86
CA TYR A 709 -6.05 -5.08 -10.03
C TYR A 709 -5.99 -3.68 -10.64
N ALA A 710 -6.16 -2.64 -9.82
CA ALA A 710 -5.94 -1.24 -10.18
C ALA A 710 -4.50 -0.85 -9.83
N VAL A 711 -3.69 -0.61 -10.87
CA VAL A 711 -2.30 -0.17 -10.76
C VAL A 711 -2.25 1.35 -10.83
N HIS A 712 -2.07 1.98 -9.68
CA HIS A 712 -1.90 3.42 -9.53
C HIS A 712 -0.44 3.82 -9.74
N ILE A 713 -0.23 4.81 -10.60
CA ILE A 713 1.05 5.47 -10.81
C ILE A 713 0.83 6.95 -10.48
N LEU A 714 1.49 7.40 -9.42
CA LEU A 714 1.32 8.71 -8.81
C LEU A 714 2.54 9.57 -9.14
N CYS A 715 2.32 10.86 -9.43
CA CYS A 715 3.36 11.88 -9.47
C CYS A 715 2.94 13.03 -8.55
N ASN A 716 3.74 13.26 -7.50
CA ASN A 716 3.43 14.21 -6.42
C ASN A 716 2.04 13.94 -5.79
N ASP A 717 1.83 12.68 -5.39
CA ASP A 717 0.61 12.16 -4.73
C ASP A 717 -0.68 12.23 -5.55
N GLU A 718 -0.59 12.45 -6.87
CA GLU A 718 -1.72 12.41 -7.79
C GLU A 718 -1.50 11.41 -8.92
N ASP A 719 -2.55 10.66 -9.28
CA ASP A 719 -2.57 9.77 -10.43
C ASP A 719 -2.14 10.50 -11.72
N ILE A 720 -1.19 9.92 -12.46
CA ILE A 720 -0.85 10.36 -13.81
C ILE A 720 -2.04 10.10 -14.76
N PRO A 721 -2.08 10.71 -15.95
CA PRO A 721 -3.11 10.41 -16.93
C PRO A 721 -3.23 8.91 -17.20
N HIS A 722 -4.46 8.43 -17.37
CA HIS A 722 -4.84 7.01 -17.51
C HIS A 722 -4.72 6.14 -16.25
N SER A 723 -3.96 6.55 -15.23
CA SER A 723 -3.97 5.87 -13.94
C SER A 723 -5.36 5.98 -13.26
N PRO A 724 -5.83 4.96 -12.52
CA PRO A 724 -5.24 3.62 -12.43
C PRO A 724 -5.38 2.82 -13.73
N PHE A 725 -4.36 2.02 -14.01
CA PHE A 725 -4.36 1.00 -15.07
C PHE A 725 -5.01 -0.28 -14.55
N MET A 726 -5.90 -0.89 -15.32
CA MET A 726 -6.66 -2.07 -14.87
C MET A 726 -6.04 -3.35 -15.43
N ALA A 727 -5.41 -4.14 -14.56
CA ALA A 727 -4.74 -5.37 -14.91
C ALA A 727 -5.57 -6.61 -14.52
N TRP A 728 -5.87 -7.48 -15.49
CA TRP A 728 -6.55 -8.75 -15.23
C TRP A 728 -5.56 -9.88 -14.94
N ILE A 729 -5.59 -10.41 -13.72
CA ILE A 729 -4.71 -11.49 -13.28
C ILE A 729 -5.39 -12.85 -13.46
N GLU A 730 -4.75 -13.72 -14.23
CA GLU A 730 -5.20 -15.07 -14.53
C GLU A 730 -4.61 -16.13 -13.58
N GLU A 731 -5.26 -17.29 -13.54
CA GLU A 731 -4.75 -18.47 -12.84
C GLU A 731 -3.49 -19.03 -13.54
N PRO A 732 -2.59 -19.70 -12.81
CA PRO A 732 -1.35 -20.22 -13.40
C PRO A 732 -1.66 -21.31 -14.44
N GLY A 733 -1.16 -21.08 -15.66
CA GLY A 733 -1.23 -22.04 -16.77
C GLY A 733 -0.04 -23.00 -16.80
N ASN A 734 -0.04 -23.93 -17.75
CA ASN A 734 1.08 -24.84 -18.01
C ASN A 734 2.13 -24.19 -18.92
N PHE A 735 2.74 -23.11 -18.45
CA PHE A 735 3.80 -22.40 -19.15
C PHE A 735 4.89 -21.90 -18.20
N ASP A 736 6.04 -21.53 -18.75
CA ASP A 736 7.19 -20.98 -18.05
C ASP A 736 7.86 -19.91 -18.94
N SER A 737 7.57 -18.64 -18.67
CA SER A 737 8.07 -17.50 -19.45
C SER A 737 9.59 -17.34 -19.36
N ASP A 738 10.23 -17.79 -18.27
CA ASP A 738 11.69 -17.72 -18.08
C ASP A 738 12.45 -18.66 -19.04
N LYS A 739 11.75 -19.63 -19.63
CA LYS A 739 12.32 -20.53 -20.65
C LYS A 739 12.19 -20.00 -22.07
N VAL A 740 11.48 -18.89 -22.28
CA VAL A 740 11.42 -18.22 -23.59
C VAL A 740 12.72 -17.47 -23.83
N LYS A 741 13.33 -17.66 -24.99
CA LYS A 741 14.58 -16.98 -25.36
C LYS A 741 14.36 -16.09 -26.56
N ALA A 742 14.68 -14.80 -26.43
CA ALA A 742 14.68 -13.87 -27.55
C ALA A 742 16.11 -13.44 -27.88
N TYR A 743 16.51 -13.51 -29.14
CA TYR A 743 17.86 -13.18 -29.58
C TYR A 743 17.90 -12.74 -31.04
N GLY A 744 18.89 -11.92 -31.40
CA GLY A 744 19.11 -11.44 -32.77
C GLY A 744 19.35 -9.94 -32.83
N LEU A 745 19.83 -9.48 -33.99
CA LEU A 745 20.23 -8.09 -34.20
C LEU A 745 19.13 -7.08 -33.88
N GLY A 746 17.85 -7.43 -34.01
CA GLY A 746 16.73 -6.55 -33.66
C GLY A 746 16.55 -6.28 -32.16
N LEU A 747 17.30 -6.93 -31.26
CA LEU A 747 17.20 -6.75 -29.81
C LEU A 747 18.49 -6.23 -29.16
N GLU A 748 19.58 -6.14 -29.93
CA GLU A 748 20.87 -5.63 -29.43
C GLU A 748 20.76 -4.13 -29.09
N PRO A 749 21.45 -3.61 -28.06
CA PRO A 749 21.38 -2.19 -27.71
C PRO A 749 21.80 -1.25 -28.84
N SER A 750 22.67 -1.69 -29.75
CA SER A 750 23.09 -0.93 -30.92
C SER A 750 23.32 -1.84 -32.12
N GLY A 751 23.38 -1.24 -33.32
CA GLY A 751 23.64 -1.96 -34.58
C GLY A 751 22.46 -1.98 -35.56
N GLN A 752 21.28 -1.50 -35.15
CA GLN A 752 20.15 -1.30 -36.05
C GLN A 752 20.35 -0.02 -36.86
N ILE A 753 20.00 -0.05 -38.15
CA ILE A 753 20.17 1.09 -39.06
C ILE A 753 18.79 1.60 -39.47
N ILE A 754 18.61 2.92 -39.43
CA ILE A 754 17.37 3.58 -39.87
C ILE A 754 17.01 3.17 -41.30
N ASP A 755 15.71 2.94 -41.54
CA ASP A 755 15.12 2.48 -42.80
C ASP A 755 15.59 1.10 -43.29
N LYS A 756 16.42 0.40 -42.52
CA LYS A 756 16.76 -1.00 -42.80
C LYS A 756 15.95 -1.94 -41.92
N PRO A 757 15.36 -2.99 -42.51
CA PRO A 757 14.68 -4.00 -41.73
C PRO A 757 15.67 -4.75 -40.84
N THR A 758 15.32 -4.93 -39.57
CA THR A 758 16.07 -5.75 -38.62
C THR A 758 15.19 -6.86 -38.07
N GLU A 759 15.81 -7.96 -37.70
CA GLU A 759 15.12 -9.20 -37.31
C GLU A 759 15.67 -9.76 -35.99
N PHE A 760 14.78 -10.44 -35.27
CA PHE A 760 15.12 -11.24 -34.11
C PHE A 760 14.23 -12.48 -34.05
N THR A 761 14.67 -13.48 -33.30
CA THR A 761 13.98 -14.76 -33.13
C THR A 761 13.57 -14.95 -31.69
N ILE A 762 12.37 -15.49 -31.47
CA ILE A 762 11.86 -15.90 -30.17
C ILE A 762 11.69 -17.42 -30.20
N ASP A 763 12.34 -18.12 -29.27
CA ASP A 763 12.26 -19.56 -29.06
C ASP A 763 11.36 -19.85 -27.85
N THR A 764 10.28 -20.62 -28.06
CA THR A 764 9.30 -21.01 -27.04
C THR A 764 9.25 -22.51 -26.76
N HIS A 765 10.14 -23.33 -27.33
CA HIS A 765 10.00 -24.80 -27.29
C HIS A 765 9.92 -25.38 -25.88
N ASN A 766 10.62 -24.76 -24.93
CA ASN A 766 10.69 -25.23 -23.54
C ASN A 766 9.70 -24.52 -22.61
N ALA A 767 8.92 -23.57 -23.13
CA ALA A 767 8.09 -22.66 -22.33
C ALA A 767 6.66 -23.16 -22.08
N GLY A 768 6.26 -24.32 -22.62
CA GLY A 768 4.89 -24.84 -22.48
C GLY A 768 3.89 -24.17 -23.43
N GLU A 769 2.60 -24.22 -23.12
CA GLU A 769 1.54 -23.63 -23.95
C GLU A 769 1.19 -22.21 -23.47
N GLY A 770 1.45 -21.21 -24.33
CA GLY A 770 1.13 -19.81 -24.05
C GLY A 770 1.01 -18.96 -25.31
N GLN A 771 0.32 -17.82 -25.18
CA GLN A 771 0.17 -16.85 -26.26
C GLN A 771 1.37 -15.90 -26.29
N LEU A 772 2.06 -15.81 -27.42
CA LEU A 772 3.12 -14.83 -27.64
C LEU A 772 2.53 -13.48 -28.06
N ARG A 773 3.01 -12.40 -27.45
CA ARG A 773 2.74 -11.03 -27.88
C ARG A 773 4.04 -10.25 -28.00
N VAL A 774 4.14 -9.48 -29.08
CA VAL A 774 5.30 -8.64 -29.40
C VAL A 774 4.79 -7.26 -29.78
N GLN A 775 5.29 -6.25 -29.10
CA GLN A 775 4.98 -4.85 -29.36
C GLN A 775 6.31 -4.08 -29.46
N ALA A 776 6.35 -3.06 -30.31
CA ALA A 776 7.44 -2.10 -30.30
C ALA A 776 6.86 -0.69 -30.25
N ILE A 777 7.51 0.18 -29.50
CA ILE A 777 7.18 1.60 -29.41
C ILE A 777 8.45 2.41 -29.59
N ASP A 778 8.33 3.59 -30.19
CA ASP A 778 9.43 4.57 -30.22
C ASP A 778 9.43 5.45 -28.95
N GLN A 779 10.39 6.36 -28.86
CA GLN A 779 10.54 7.30 -27.74
C GLN A 779 9.36 8.27 -27.59
N ASP A 780 8.56 8.45 -28.64
CA ASP A 780 7.35 9.27 -28.63
C ASP A 780 6.09 8.43 -28.37
N TYR A 781 6.26 7.17 -27.93
CA TYR A 781 5.23 6.19 -27.63
C TYR A 781 4.34 5.84 -28.82
N GLN A 782 4.84 6.08 -30.04
CA GLN A 782 4.15 5.66 -31.24
C GLN A 782 4.41 4.17 -31.49
N PRO A 783 3.37 3.39 -31.83
CA PRO A 783 3.54 1.98 -32.13
C PRO A 783 4.39 1.82 -33.39
N VAL A 784 5.40 0.97 -33.29
CA VAL A 784 6.27 0.54 -34.38
C VAL A 784 5.76 -0.81 -34.86
N ASP A 785 5.46 -0.91 -36.14
CA ASP A 785 4.92 -2.14 -36.72
C ASP A 785 5.95 -3.27 -36.68
N VAL A 786 5.60 -4.36 -36.00
CA VAL A 786 6.42 -5.57 -35.87
C VAL A 786 5.70 -6.72 -36.56
N HIS A 787 6.31 -7.24 -37.62
CA HIS A 787 5.82 -8.43 -38.30
C HIS A 787 6.29 -9.68 -37.57
N VAL A 788 5.35 -10.45 -37.01
CA VAL A 788 5.64 -11.72 -36.32
C VAL A 788 5.21 -12.89 -37.19
N LYS A 789 6.16 -13.78 -37.50
CA LYS A 789 5.94 -14.99 -38.27
C LYS A 789 6.16 -16.22 -37.39
N ASN A 790 5.13 -17.05 -37.23
CA ASN A 790 5.27 -18.37 -36.60
C ASN A 790 5.92 -19.35 -37.59
N ASN A 791 7.04 -19.96 -37.23
CA ASN A 791 7.78 -20.88 -38.09
C ASN A 791 7.26 -22.33 -38.00
N GLY A 792 6.27 -22.62 -37.15
CA GLY A 792 5.64 -23.93 -37.02
C GLY A 792 6.46 -24.98 -36.29
N ASN A 793 7.67 -24.62 -35.83
CA ASN A 793 8.55 -25.49 -35.06
C ASN A 793 8.61 -25.13 -33.57
N GLY A 794 7.97 -24.04 -33.11
CA GLY A 794 8.13 -23.51 -31.75
C GLY A 794 9.00 -22.26 -31.68
N THR A 795 9.45 -21.74 -32.83
CA THR A 795 10.12 -20.44 -32.96
C THR A 795 9.27 -19.43 -33.74
N TYR A 796 9.50 -18.15 -33.45
CA TYR A 796 8.88 -17.01 -34.12
C TYR A 796 9.96 -16.09 -34.66
N THR A 797 9.84 -15.67 -35.90
CA THR A 797 10.70 -14.65 -36.51
C THR A 797 9.98 -13.31 -36.48
N CYS A 798 10.58 -12.33 -35.84
CA CYS A 798 10.05 -10.99 -35.69
C CYS A 798 10.89 -10.01 -36.52
N ARG A 799 10.23 -9.11 -37.26
CA ARG A 799 10.88 -8.13 -38.12
C ARG A 799 10.24 -6.75 -37.94
N TYR A 800 11.06 -5.73 -37.75
CA TYR A 800 10.61 -4.34 -37.73
C TYR A 800 11.62 -3.45 -38.47
N THR A 801 11.23 -2.21 -38.81
CA THR A 801 12.08 -1.24 -39.50
C THR A 801 12.08 0.08 -38.73
N PRO A 802 13.15 0.44 -38.02
CA PRO A 802 13.23 1.72 -37.30
C PRO A 802 13.24 2.87 -38.31
N ARG A 803 12.46 3.92 -38.05
CA ARG A 803 12.29 5.07 -38.97
C ARG A 803 13.03 6.33 -38.54
N ASN A 804 13.56 6.34 -37.33
CA ASN A 804 14.29 7.46 -36.76
C ASN A 804 15.40 6.93 -35.82
N ALA A 805 16.30 7.83 -35.44
CA ALA A 805 17.42 7.52 -34.52
C ALA A 805 17.00 7.48 -33.05
N ASN A 806 15.71 7.66 -32.75
CA ASN A 806 15.23 7.70 -31.38
C ASN A 806 15.29 6.30 -30.78
N ARG A 807 15.34 6.22 -29.45
CA ARG A 807 15.30 4.94 -28.75
C ARG A 807 13.97 4.23 -29.07
N HIS A 808 14.04 2.93 -29.31
CA HIS A 808 12.86 2.07 -29.42
C HIS A 808 12.85 1.07 -28.27
N CYS A 809 11.65 0.72 -27.80
CA CYS A 809 11.41 -0.30 -26.78
C CYS A 809 10.64 -1.46 -27.41
N ILE A 810 11.21 -2.65 -27.39
CA ILE A 810 10.57 -3.89 -27.84
C ILE A 810 10.10 -4.64 -26.60
N LEU A 811 8.79 -4.78 -26.48
CA LEU A 811 8.10 -5.50 -25.42
C LEU A 811 7.71 -6.88 -25.92
N ILE A 812 8.17 -7.89 -25.19
CA ILE A 812 7.85 -9.29 -25.47
C ILE A 812 7.29 -9.90 -24.20
N ASP A 813 6.10 -10.48 -24.31
CA ASP A 813 5.44 -11.24 -23.26
C ASP A 813 4.93 -12.59 -23.79
N TYR A 814 4.89 -13.57 -22.91
CA TYR A 814 4.41 -14.91 -23.18
C TYR A 814 3.39 -15.31 -22.11
N ALA A 815 2.16 -15.59 -22.54
CA ALA A 815 1.00 -15.80 -21.68
C ALA A 815 0.77 -14.65 -20.68
N GLY A 816 0.98 -13.40 -21.13
CA GLY A 816 0.78 -12.20 -20.31
C GLY A 816 1.90 -11.92 -19.30
N VAL A 817 2.99 -12.69 -19.31
CA VAL A 817 4.16 -12.49 -18.45
C VAL A 817 5.35 -12.06 -19.29
N ALA A 818 6.06 -11.01 -18.87
CA ALA A 818 7.26 -10.55 -19.55
C ALA A 818 8.31 -11.66 -19.60
N ILE A 819 8.96 -11.84 -20.76
CA ILE A 819 10.06 -12.80 -20.88
C ILE A 819 11.35 -12.20 -20.29
N PRO A 820 12.39 -13.00 -19.99
CA PRO A 820 13.68 -12.48 -19.53
C PRO A 820 14.22 -11.38 -20.44
N HIS A 821 14.76 -10.33 -19.82
CA HIS A 821 15.32 -9.13 -20.48
C HIS A 821 14.33 -8.21 -21.20
N SER A 822 13.05 -8.58 -21.28
CA SER A 822 12.00 -7.66 -21.72
C SER A 822 11.76 -6.58 -20.66
N PRO A 823 11.60 -5.30 -21.03
CA PRO A 823 11.66 -4.77 -22.39
C PRO A 823 13.10 -4.55 -22.90
N PHE A 824 13.29 -4.77 -24.20
CA PHE A 824 14.56 -4.53 -24.89
C PHE A 824 14.62 -3.09 -25.39
N ARG A 825 15.65 -2.34 -24.98
CA ARG A 825 15.89 -0.97 -25.45
C ARG A 825 16.96 -0.99 -26.54
N VAL A 826 16.66 -0.39 -27.69
CA VAL A 826 17.56 -0.34 -28.85
C VAL A 826 17.71 1.10 -29.36
N TRP A 827 18.90 1.42 -29.87
CA TRP A 827 19.24 2.75 -30.39
C TRP A 827 19.66 2.66 -31.85
N PRO A 828 18.72 2.82 -32.80
CA PRO A 828 19.02 2.83 -34.22
C PRO A 828 19.94 3.98 -34.59
N THR A 829 20.87 3.73 -35.53
CA THR A 829 21.81 4.74 -36.01
C THR A 829 21.56 5.11 -37.46
N GLU A 830 21.98 6.31 -37.84
CA GLU A 830 22.01 6.71 -39.24
C GLU A 830 22.98 5.82 -40.03
N PRO A 831 22.67 5.50 -41.30
CA PRO A 831 23.58 4.76 -42.16
C PRO A 831 24.89 5.53 -42.34
N SER A 832 26.02 4.82 -42.23
CA SER A 832 27.34 5.41 -42.43
C SER A 832 27.53 5.90 -43.87
N ASN A 833 28.27 7.00 -44.04
CA ASN A 833 28.57 7.58 -45.34
C ASN A 833 30.09 7.64 -45.58
N PRO A 834 30.67 6.61 -46.23
CA PRO A 834 32.11 6.54 -46.51
C PRO A 834 32.64 7.70 -47.35
N SER A 835 31.80 8.38 -48.14
CA SER A 835 32.23 9.51 -48.97
C SER A 835 32.61 10.78 -48.18
N LYS A 836 32.36 10.79 -46.86
CA LYS A 836 32.67 11.91 -45.96
C LYS A 836 33.95 11.70 -45.12
N VAL A 837 34.68 10.60 -45.35
CA VAL A 837 35.99 10.35 -44.70
C VAL A 837 37.05 11.25 -45.35
N ARG A 838 37.84 11.95 -44.53
CA ARG A 838 38.89 12.88 -45.01
C ARG A 838 40.25 12.43 -44.50
N VAL A 839 41.30 12.55 -45.32
CA VAL A 839 42.68 12.25 -44.93
C VAL A 839 43.55 13.48 -45.17
N TYR A 840 44.30 13.91 -44.16
CA TYR A 840 45.14 15.11 -44.24
C TYR A 840 46.35 15.05 -43.28
N GLY A 841 47.39 15.83 -43.56
CA GLY A 841 48.59 15.95 -42.73
C GLY A 841 49.91 15.87 -43.51
N PRO A 842 51.04 16.20 -42.87
CA PRO A 842 52.32 16.38 -43.56
C PRO A 842 52.87 15.10 -44.21
N GLY A 843 52.37 13.91 -43.86
CA GLY A 843 52.71 12.63 -44.48
C GLY A 843 51.99 12.35 -45.82
N VAL A 844 50.89 13.07 -46.12
CA VAL A 844 50.11 12.89 -47.37
C VAL A 844 50.20 14.10 -48.31
N GLU A 845 50.96 15.12 -47.94
CA GLU A 845 51.20 16.34 -48.70
C GLU A 845 52.47 16.25 -49.58
N ARG A 846 52.62 17.14 -50.57
CA ARG A 846 53.81 17.15 -51.45
C ARG A 846 55.04 17.65 -50.68
N GLY A 847 56.15 16.91 -50.75
CA GLY A 847 57.45 17.33 -50.21
C GLY A 847 57.91 16.62 -48.94
N VAL A 848 57.36 15.44 -48.64
CA VAL A 848 57.76 14.61 -47.49
C VAL A 848 59.26 14.28 -47.52
N LYS A 849 59.96 14.52 -46.41
CA LYS A 849 61.42 14.30 -46.29
C LYS A 849 61.75 12.85 -45.94
N MET A 850 62.67 12.26 -46.69
CA MET A 850 63.17 10.90 -46.48
C MET A 850 63.82 10.74 -45.10
N ASN A 851 63.57 9.61 -44.43
CA ASN A 851 64.09 9.21 -43.12
C ASN A 851 63.71 10.12 -41.93
N ALA A 852 62.84 11.11 -42.14
CA ALA A 852 62.31 11.96 -41.07
C ALA A 852 60.94 11.45 -40.59
N PRO A 853 60.65 11.43 -39.27
CA PRO A 853 59.32 11.11 -38.78
C PRO A 853 58.28 12.10 -39.31
N THR A 854 57.18 11.57 -39.86
CA THR A 854 56.02 12.34 -40.33
C THR A 854 54.73 11.64 -39.91
N HIS A 855 53.60 12.31 -40.10
CA HIS A 855 52.29 11.80 -39.71
C HIS A 855 51.19 12.27 -40.65
N PHE A 856 50.06 11.57 -40.64
CA PHE A 856 48.81 12.04 -41.20
C PHE A 856 47.64 11.55 -40.34
N THR A 857 46.49 12.17 -40.54
CA THR A 857 45.26 11.92 -39.81
C THR A 857 44.18 11.47 -40.77
N VAL A 858 43.45 10.42 -40.40
CA VAL A 858 42.19 10.02 -41.03
C VAL A 858 41.07 10.51 -40.12
N ASP A 859 40.24 11.41 -40.64
CA ASP A 859 39.10 12.02 -39.96
C ASP A 859 37.79 11.43 -40.48
N CYS A 860 37.07 10.76 -39.57
CA CYS A 860 35.79 10.10 -39.83
C CYS A 860 34.61 10.83 -39.18
N LYS A 861 34.78 12.05 -38.66
CA LYS A 861 33.75 12.78 -37.90
C LYS A 861 32.43 12.95 -38.66
N GLU A 862 32.50 13.22 -39.97
CA GLU A 862 31.33 13.46 -40.80
C GLU A 862 30.76 12.18 -41.43
N ALA A 863 31.42 11.02 -41.26
CA ALA A 863 31.03 9.75 -41.88
C ALA A 863 29.99 8.94 -41.08
N GLY A 864 29.68 9.35 -39.84
CA GLY A 864 28.77 8.65 -38.92
C GLY A 864 29.47 7.59 -38.03
N PRO A 865 28.82 7.08 -36.96
CA PRO A 865 29.43 6.14 -36.01
C PRO A 865 29.57 4.70 -36.56
N VAL A 866 30.70 4.04 -36.26
CA VAL A 866 30.95 2.60 -36.46
C VAL A 866 30.69 1.85 -35.16
N ILE A 867 30.02 0.71 -35.26
CA ILE A 867 29.82 -0.23 -34.14
C ILE A 867 31.20 -0.61 -33.61
N SER A 868 31.43 -0.51 -32.29
CA SER A 868 32.63 -1.04 -31.65
C SER A 868 32.21 -1.98 -30.52
N SER A 869 32.68 -3.22 -30.55
CA SER A 869 32.51 -4.18 -29.48
C SER A 869 33.88 -4.56 -28.91
N SER A 870 34.25 -3.91 -27.80
CA SER A 870 35.29 -4.26 -26.79
C SER A 870 36.71 -4.67 -27.26
N PHE A 871 37.74 -3.97 -26.75
CA PHE A 871 39.14 -4.42 -26.78
C PHE A 871 39.64 -4.83 -25.39
N SER A 872 40.27 -5.99 -25.29
CA SER A 872 41.30 -6.31 -24.27
C SER A 872 42.66 -6.44 -24.97
N SER A 873 43.70 -5.84 -24.41
CA SER A 873 45.06 -5.84 -24.93
C SER A 873 45.68 -7.24 -24.90
N THR A 874 46.28 -7.70 -26.02
CA THR A 874 47.58 -8.41 -26.07
C THR A 874 47.92 -8.91 -27.50
N ASN A 875 49.21 -8.88 -27.82
CA ASN A 875 49.90 -9.61 -28.90
C ASN A 875 49.86 -9.07 -30.34
N LEU A 876 50.61 -7.99 -30.59
CA LEU A 876 51.27 -7.73 -31.87
C LEU A 876 52.66 -8.40 -31.86
N ASN A 877 52.71 -9.69 -32.17
CA ASN A 877 53.93 -10.38 -32.61
C ASN A 877 53.55 -11.78 -33.11
N HIS A 878 53.24 -11.93 -34.40
CA HIS A 878 53.82 -12.95 -35.28
C HIS A 878 53.03 -13.10 -36.61
N ARG A 879 53.79 -13.04 -37.70
CA ARG A 879 53.62 -13.74 -38.99
C ARG A 879 52.37 -13.46 -39.81
N PHE A 880 52.58 -12.82 -40.96
CA PHE A 880 52.11 -13.37 -42.25
C PHE A 880 53.23 -13.26 -43.29
N ARG A 881 53.71 -14.42 -43.75
CA ARG A 881 54.43 -14.58 -45.01
C ARG A 881 53.39 -14.87 -46.09
N SER A 882 53.59 -14.24 -47.24
CA SER A 882 53.10 -14.55 -48.60
C SER A 882 51.77 -15.28 -48.76
N LEU A 883 50.89 -14.75 -49.59
CA LEU A 883 50.34 -15.52 -50.71
C LEU A 883 49.67 -14.62 -51.74
N ASP A 884 50.14 -14.80 -52.98
CA ASP A 884 49.43 -14.52 -54.22
C ASP A 884 48.15 -15.36 -54.34
N SER A 885 47.16 -14.80 -55.02
CA SER A 885 46.10 -15.46 -55.79
C SER A 885 44.93 -16.19 -55.08
N LEU A 886 43.75 -15.73 -55.50
CA LEU A 886 42.49 -16.43 -55.81
C LEU A 886 41.39 -16.71 -54.76
N ASP A 887 40.17 -16.48 -55.26
CA ASP A 887 38.80 -16.87 -54.87
C ASP A 887 38.64 -18.10 -53.98
N VAL A 888 37.60 -18.09 -53.13
CA VAL A 888 36.55 -19.14 -53.05
C VAL A 888 35.43 -18.73 -52.06
N ASP A 889 34.20 -18.95 -52.51
CA ASP A 889 32.92 -19.00 -51.77
C ASP A 889 32.88 -20.02 -50.61
N LYS A 890 32.06 -19.70 -49.59
CA LYS A 890 31.44 -20.53 -48.53
C LYS A 890 32.21 -20.88 -47.24
N CYS A 891 31.43 -20.78 -46.15
CA CYS A 891 31.65 -21.21 -44.75
C CYS A 891 32.68 -20.37 -43.99
N ASP A 892 32.52 -20.04 -42.72
CA ASP A 892 31.48 -20.21 -41.71
C ASP A 892 31.82 -19.15 -40.63
N ASN A 893 30.91 -18.94 -39.67
CA ASN A 893 31.10 -18.12 -38.48
C ASN A 893 32.55 -18.07 -37.97
N ASP A 894 33.21 -16.91 -38.06
CA ASP A 894 34.24 -16.50 -37.11
C ASP A 894 34.40 -14.98 -37.15
N ILE A 895 34.37 -14.40 -35.95
CA ILE A 895 34.41 -12.97 -35.65
C ILE A 895 35.79 -12.43 -36.05
N ILE A 896 35.86 -11.48 -37.00
CA ILE A 896 37.08 -10.75 -37.34
C ILE A 896 36.99 -9.34 -36.72
N PRO A 897 37.93 -8.91 -35.85
CA PRO A 897 37.95 -7.54 -35.35
C PRO A 897 38.50 -6.56 -36.40
N TYR A 898 37.91 -5.37 -36.44
CA TYR A 898 38.16 -4.18 -37.25
C TYR A 898 39.57 -4.05 -37.89
N LYS A 899 39.63 -3.82 -39.21
CA LYS A 899 40.88 -3.47 -39.91
C LYS A 899 40.68 -2.26 -40.84
N ILE A 900 41.35 -1.16 -40.52
CA ILE A 900 41.68 -0.12 -41.49
C ILE A 900 42.93 -0.59 -42.22
N ASP A 901 42.82 -0.96 -43.50
CA ASP A 901 44.00 -1.32 -44.29
C ASP A 901 44.65 -0.04 -44.81
N ILE A 902 45.86 0.25 -44.34
CA ILE A 902 46.67 1.39 -44.81
C ILE A 902 47.96 0.81 -45.37
N GLN A 903 48.07 0.78 -46.69
CA GLN A 903 49.29 0.36 -47.35
C GLN A 903 50.11 1.59 -47.74
N ALA A 904 51.19 1.80 -46.98
CA ALA A 904 52.27 2.71 -47.32
C ALA A 904 53.37 1.92 -48.02
N LEU A 905 53.47 2.10 -49.34
CA LEU A 905 54.50 1.49 -50.17
C LEU A 905 55.62 2.51 -50.43
N ASP A 906 56.86 2.07 -50.34
CA ASP A 906 57.98 2.85 -50.88
C ASP A 906 58.04 2.77 -52.41
N ASP A 907 58.96 3.50 -53.03
CA ASP A 907 59.13 3.53 -54.49
C ASP A 907 59.48 2.14 -55.10
N GLU A 908 59.87 1.16 -54.26
CA GLU A 908 60.13 -0.25 -54.62
C GLU A 908 58.96 -1.21 -54.28
N GLN A 909 57.79 -0.66 -53.89
CA GLN A 909 56.60 -1.40 -53.47
C GLN A 909 56.80 -2.29 -52.23
N GLN A 910 57.72 -1.93 -51.32
CA GLN A 910 57.90 -2.63 -50.04
C GLN A 910 57.10 -1.96 -48.92
N HIS A 911 56.57 -2.77 -47.99
CA HIS A 911 55.77 -2.28 -46.86
C HIS A 911 56.60 -1.48 -45.85
N CYS A 912 56.16 -0.24 -45.55
CA CYS A 912 56.71 0.57 -44.48
C CYS A 912 56.07 0.24 -43.12
N SER A 913 56.87 0.13 -42.06
CA SER A 913 56.36 -0.01 -40.68
C SER A 913 55.82 1.31 -40.14
N PHE A 914 54.60 1.32 -39.59
CA PHE A 914 53.94 2.49 -39.00
C PHE A 914 53.42 2.20 -37.59
N ALA A 915 53.16 3.27 -36.83
CA ALA A 915 52.46 3.24 -35.56
C ALA A 915 51.17 4.05 -35.69
N ALA A 916 50.06 3.56 -35.13
CA ALA A 916 48.77 4.22 -35.17
C ALA A 916 48.21 4.39 -33.76
N GLN A 917 47.59 5.53 -33.50
CA GLN A 917 46.91 5.84 -32.25
C GLN A 917 45.49 6.31 -32.56
N HIS A 918 44.50 5.69 -31.92
CA HIS A 918 43.10 6.02 -32.08
C HIS A 918 42.69 7.10 -31.07
N ASP A 919 41.96 8.12 -31.52
CA ASP A 919 41.34 9.14 -30.68
C ASP A 919 39.82 8.93 -30.64
N ASP A 920 39.37 8.24 -29.59
CA ASP A 920 37.96 7.89 -29.36
C ASP A 920 37.05 9.12 -29.26
N LYS A 921 37.58 10.27 -28.79
CA LYS A 921 36.77 11.49 -28.60
C LYS A 921 36.47 12.21 -29.91
N ASN A 922 37.33 12.03 -30.90
CA ASN A 922 37.26 12.72 -32.18
C ASN A 922 36.97 11.80 -33.37
N ASN A 923 36.77 10.49 -33.15
CA ASN A 923 36.62 9.47 -34.18
C ASN A 923 37.68 9.61 -35.29
N ALA A 924 38.94 9.71 -34.87
CA ALA A 924 40.07 9.98 -35.75
C ALA A 924 41.23 9.02 -35.48
N LEU A 925 41.95 8.64 -36.53
CA LEU A 925 43.16 7.81 -36.44
C LEU A 925 44.39 8.63 -36.79
N HIS A 926 45.33 8.72 -35.84
CA HIS A 926 46.62 9.36 -36.05
C HIS A 926 47.67 8.32 -36.39
N VAL A 927 48.27 8.44 -37.59
CA VAL A 927 49.28 7.50 -38.08
C VAL A 927 50.63 8.21 -38.15
N THR A 928 51.64 7.65 -37.47
CA THR A 928 53.01 8.15 -37.48
C THR A 928 53.94 7.12 -38.12
N TYR A 929 54.79 7.58 -39.03
CA TYR A 929 55.74 6.71 -39.73
C TYR A 929 57.01 7.47 -40.14
N ARG A 930 58.04 6.72 -40.54
CA ARG A 930 59.27 7.25 -41.12
C ARG A 930 59.39 6.74 -42.56
N PRO A 931 59.22 7.60 -43.59
CA PRO A 931 59.32 7.18 -44.97
C PRO A 931 60.77 6.86 -45.33
N LYS A 932 61.02 5.67 -45.89
CA LYS A 932 62.32 5.31 -46.47
C LYS A 932 62.50 5.88 -47.89
N ALA A 933 61.40 6.17 -48.62
CA ALA A 933 61.36 6.81 -49.95
C ALA A 933 60.05 7.62 -50.13
N ARG A 934 59.67 8.05 -51.35
CA ARG A 934 58.38 8.72 -51.58
C ARG A 934 57.25 7.71 -51.37
N VAL A 935 56.32 8.01 -50.47
CA VAL A 935 55.24 7.08 -50.09
C VAL A 935 53.96 7.45 -50.81
N THR A 936 53.33 6.47 -51.44
CA THR A 936 51.98 6.60 -52.02
C THR A 936 51.03 5.74 -51.21
N LEU A 937 49.91 6.32 -50.74
CA LEU A 937 48.86 5.56 -50.08
C LEU A 937 48.04 4.83 -51.14
N VAL A 938 47.93 3.51 -51.01
CA VAL A 938 47.11 2.68 -51.89
C VAL A 938 46.07 1.96 -51.03
N ASN A 939 44.81 1.98 -51.46
CA ASN A 939 43.65 1.41 -50.75
C ASN A 939 43.49 1.93 -49.32
N VAL A 940 43.00 3.17 -49.16
CA VAL A 940 42.40 3.59 -47.89
C VAL A 940 40.96 3.09 -47.88
N ALA A 941 40.77 1.87 -47.38
CA ALA A 941 39.45 1.29 -47.19
C ALA A 941 39.17 1.19 -45.69
N VAL A 942 38.13 1.88 -45.23
CA VAL A 942 37.48 1.52 -43.97
C VAL A 942 36.57 0.37 -44.33
N ILE A 943 37.01 -0.86 -44.05
CA ILE A 943 36.14 -2.02 -44.18
C ILE A 943 35.39 -2.13 -42.84
N TRP A 944 34.11 -1.82 -42.91
CA TRP A 944 33.16 -1.81 -41.79
C TRP A 944 32.74 -3.22 -41.42
#